data_AF-A0A847GI95-F1
#
_entry.id   AF-A0A847GI95-F1
#
_cell.length_a   1.000
_cell.length_b   1.000
_cell.length_c   1.000
_cell.angle_alpha   90.00
_cell.angle_beta   90.00
_cell.angle_gamma   90.00
#
_symmetry.space_group_name_H-M   'P 1'
#
loop_
_entity.id
_entity.type
_entity.pdbx_description
1 polymer ?
#
loop_
_entity_poly.entity_id
_entity_poly.type
_entity_poly.pdbx_seq_one_letter_code
_entity_poly.pdbx_strand_id
1 'polypeptide(L)'
;MTPATTYVNLSCGQQWLDNLTIENPRLPTLQVRDVRQEHAILCAGRPEKLTVAIRNLGTETERVTATLGLPPGVRCLGEPACEQGSMPMGAEKAVHWTVQTDEAVLGAAEIRVTAAGSPPVTARHPLVFFLSEAAVPAAASARLTREDAKAIDSVTYYVDSATGSNANAGTSPEAAWKDFTHVNGRTLGPGQRLLLRRGSVLNQELTVSARGTADRWAEIGTYGAGPRPVIRRNWDIGDRCALVQNPDFLRIRSLVVCYAGKGLIVNYTEAGHQGLVIEDCIAHHIEGLYRPNSHGIPEWRDRQGAAGDGLNSSAGIAFTGATAKDLVLRDCEMFQTSSAYRVRGDDVIVDRVYCHDNYVHNTSPHPFVVGVRRAVLQNSIFDAAGWHASAGTMGIMLGDPQGLVIRNCVFRNQPDSGSHDEGGIDFEANGNGCLIDRCTFQNNAGAAIEVLGLKSPQTTNVEIRSSRFIKNNTASKLGPSEIFIWGRTPDPAVCRSTGTIYGNGYVTIPGVEFFVNEAPKLTSWTLRDNTPYATIEEIDRAMPFNRPPLVDAGDDIRTDGLKVPLAGSVSDDGKPGHKRLSVAWEVLEGSGGVALEDATAARTVATFQTPGDYLLRLVADDGEFWLSDTVAVHVLPAGVCVATAWEFNTPLDKEGWTDVNPGTRVQQWPDPYRPTVSHPVRYVAGGYYILAIEDSPDAHLLSPDRLGLDVTGQESVTIRFQNHTPAAQMRLRFTTEADGTWDDVKSRTFAVTPRDNDCRTYSVDLSAVPAWKGRLKQLRLDLATGQPLTGTCRFDYVWLRRPSSQAADLSARRLTQDR
;
A
#
# COMPACT_ATOMS: atom_id res chain seq x y z
N MET A 1 41.76 -28.26 19.71
CA MET A 1 41.13 -29.50 20.20
C MET A 1 39.72 -29.54 19.63
N THR A 2 39.38 -30.59 18.90
CA THR A 2 38.02 -30.86 18.43
C THR A 2 37.09 -31.01 19.65
N PRO A 3 35.89 -30.40 19.66
CA PRO A 3 34.92 -30.67 20.72
C PRO A 3 34.43 -32.12 20.52
N ALA A 4 34.69 -32.98 21.50
CA ALA A 4 34.07 -34.29 21.55
C ALA A 4 32.59 -34.09 21.88
N THR A 5 31.73 -34.15 20.86
CA THR A 5 30.28 -34.18 21.07
C THR A 5 29.91 -35.59 21.51
N THR A 6 29.80 -35.81 22.82
CA THR A 6 29.22 -37.04 23.37
C THR A 6 27.71 -36.87 23.44
N TYR A 7 26.96 -37.61 22.64
CA TYR A 7 25.51 -37.69 22.79
C TYR A 7 25.19 -38.68 23.92
N VAL A 8 24.47 -38.21 24.94
CA VAL A 8 23.85 -39.08 25.95
C VAL A 8 22.46 -39.43 25.45
N ASN A 9 22.25 -40.69 25.06
CA ASN A 9 20.96 -41.18 24.61
C ASN A 9 20.17 -41.73 25.81
N LEU A 10 19.05 -41.10 26.18
CA LEU A 10 18.23 -41.45 27.34
C LEU A 10 17.10 -42.44 27.03
N SER A 11 17.15 -43.15 25.90
CA SER A 11 16.11 -44.11 25.53
C SER A 11 16.57 -45.56 25.69
N CYS A 12 16.76 -46.04 26.92
CA CYS A 12 16.50 -47.45 27.26
C CYS A 12 16.51 -47.69 28.78
N GLY A 13 15.32 -47.92 29.35
CA GLY A 13 15.13 -48.41 30.71
C GLY A 13 14.90 -47.33 31.77
N GLN A 14 13.96 -47.58 32.68
CA GLN A 14 13.72 -46.77 33.88
C GLN A 14 14.97 -46.80 34.78
N GLN A 15 15.91 -45.89 34.55
CA GLN A 15 16.94 -45.53 35.52
C GLN A 15 16.78 -44.06 35.90
N TRP A 16 16.78 -43.80 37.19
CA TRP A 16 16.74 -42.45 37.73
C TRP A 16 18.18 -41.94 37.87
N LEU A 17 18.44 -40.72 37.40
CA LEU A 17 19.69 -40.00 37.65
C LEU A 17 19.63 -39.44 39.07
N ASP A 18 20.37 -40.06 40.00
CA ASP A 18 20.35 -39.64 41.41
C ASP A 18 21.05 -38.29 41.63
N ASN A 19 22.04 -37.95 40.79
CA ASN A 19 22.74 -36.65 40.80
C ASN A 19 23.31 -36.33 39.41
N LEU A 20 22.85 -35.22 38.81
CA LEU A 20 23.45 -34.62 37.62
C LEU A 20 24.16 -33.33 38.01
N THR A 21 25.49 -33.32 37.94
CA THR A 21 26.30 -32.11 38.09
C THR A 21 26.75 -31.65 36.70
N ILE A 22 26.24 -30.51 36.24
CA ILE A 22 26.73 -29.85 35.02
C ILE A 22 27.73 -28.77 35.46
N GLU A 23 29.02 -29.06 35.32
CA GLU A 23 30.07 -28.05 35.47
C GLU A 23 30.25 -27.33 34.14
N ASN A 24 29.74 -26.09 34.06
CA ASN A 24 30.12 -25.17 33.00
C ASN A 24 31.27 -24.31 33.56
N PRO A 25 32.55 -24.63 33.26
CA PRO A 25 33.67 -23.77 33.62
C PRO A 25 33.52 -22.51 32.78
N ARG A 26 32.74 -21.54 33.27
CA ARG A 26 32.35 -20.32 32.53
C ARG A 26 33.62 -19.66 32.00
N LEU A 27 34.01 -19.96 30.76
CA LEU A 27 35.12 -19.28 30.10
C LEU A 27 34.82 -17.78 30.15
N PRO A 28 35.84 -16.92 30.18
CA PRO A 28 35.56 -15.50 30.04
C PRO A 28 34.76 -15.27 28.77
N THR A 29 33.59 -14.67 28.93
CA THR A 29 32.59 -14.55 27.86
C THR A 29 32.21 -13.09 27.80
N LEU A 30 32.71 -12.40 26.78
CA LEU A 30 32.43 -11.00 26.58
C LEU A 30 31.19 -10.83 25.70
N GLN A 31 30.49 -9.71 25.90
CA GLN A 31 29.36 -9.30 25.09
C GLN A 31 29.57 -7.84 24.69
N VAL A 32 29.44 -7.57 23.40
CA VAL A 32 29.31 -6.21 22.87
C VAL A 32 27.82 -5.90 22.75
N ARG A 33 27.36 -4.80 23.35
CA ARG A 33 25.97 -4.37 23.31
C ARG A 33 25.85 -2.85 23.29
N ASP A 34 24.63 -2.37 23.04
CA ASP A 34 24.26 -0.95 23.13
C ASP A 34 25.18 -0.03 22.31
N VAL A 35 25.51 -0.43 21.08
CA VAL A 35 26.24 0.43 20.14
C VAL A 35 25.34 1.61 19.78
N ARG A 36 25.70 2.80 20.26
CA ARG A 36 24.94 4.04 20.08
C ARG A 36 25.74 5.04 19.25
N GLN A 37 25.04 5.73 18.37
CA GLN A 37 25.48 6.95 17.72
C GLN A 37 24.79 8.14 18.40
N GLU A 38 25.42 9.30 18.34
CA GLU A 38 24.98 10.56 18.94
C GLU A 38 23.84 11.21 18.14
N HIS A 39 23.93 11.20 16.81
CA HIS A 39 22.90 11.77 15.94
C HIS A 39 22.01 10.69 15.34
N ALA A 40 20.73 10.99 15.08
CA ALA A 40 19.87 10.09 14.33
C ALA A 40 20.36 9.90 12.89
N ILE A 41 20.76 10.98 12.23
CA ILE A 41 21.28 10.95 10.86
C ILE A 41 22.77 11.27 10.86
N LEU A 42 23.59 10.38 10.33
CA LEU A 42 25.02 10.63 10.19
C LEU A 42 25.26 11.47 8.94
N CYS A 43 26.11 12.50 9.04
CA CYS A 43 26.40 13.41 7.93
C CYS A 43 27.89 13.52 7.66
N ALA A 44 28.27 13.57 6.39
CA ALA A 44 29.61 13.88 5.95
C ALA A 44 30.07 15.22 6.54
N GLY A 45 31.35 15.32 6.90
CA GLY A 45 31.93 16.49 7.54
C GLY A 45 31.58 16.67 9.03
N ARG A 46 30.59 15.95 9.59
CA ARG A 46 30.26 16.00 11.03
C ARG A 46 30.94 14.84 11.78
N PRO A 47 31.81 15.12 12.77
CA PRO A 47 32.31 14.08 13.67
C PRO A 47 31.16 13.40 14.40
N GLU A 48 31.17 12.07 14.43
CA GLU A 48 30.13 11.25 15.04
C GLU A 48 30.71 10.44 16.19
N LYS A 49 30.10 10.53 17.37
CA LYS A 49 30.52 9.76 18.54
C LYS A 49 29.80 8.42 18.60
N LEU A 50 30.56 7.33 18.52
CA LEU A 50 30.09 5.97 18.80
C LEU A 50 30.38 5.61 20.25
N THR A 51 29.36 5.14 20.97
CA THR A 51 29.48 4.62 22.33
C THR A 51 29.10 3.15 22.36
N VAL A 52 29.94 2.31 22.97
CA VAL A 52 29.75 0.86 22.99
C VAL A 52 29.93 0.31 24.40
N ALA A 53 29.00 -0.51 24.86
CA ALA A 53 29.13 -1.24 26.12
C ALA A 53 29.75 -2.62 25.89
N ILE A 54 30.77 -2.95 26.68
CA ILE A 54 31.40 -4.27 26.75
C ILE A 54 31.11 -4.83 28.12
N ARG A 55 30.48 -6.00 28.16
CA ARG A 55 30.13 -6.69 29.41
C ARG A 55 30.79 -8.05 29.50
N ASN A 56 31.34 -8.40 30.67
CA ASN A 56 31.79 -9.76 30.93
C ASN A 56 30.66 -10.57 31.59
N LEU A 57 30.20 -11.63 30.92
CA LEU A 57 29.20 -12.57 31.41
C LEU A 57 29.82 -13.85 32.03
N GLY A 58 31.13 -14.06 31.80
CA GLY A 58 31.88 -15.23 32.23
C GLY A 58 32.77 -14.96 33.44
N THR A 59 33.76 -15.83 33.65
CA THR A 59 34.81 -15.61 34.67
C THR A 59 35.66 -14.38 34.35
N GLU A 60 36.38 -13.88 35.35
CA GLU A 60 37.29 -12.75 35.19
C GLU A 60 38.30 -12.97 34.05
N THR A 61 38.59 -11.90 33.31
CA THR A 61 39.61 -11.90 32.26
C THR A 61 40.40 -10.61 32.25
N GLU A 62 41.62 -10.71 31.74
CA GLU A 62 42.60 -9.64 31.67
C GLU A 62 42.91 -9.29 30.22
N ARG A 63 43.57 -8.14 30.03
CA ARG A 63 43.99 -7.64 28.71
C ARG A 63 42.82 -7.53 27.73
N VAL A 64 41.65 -7.12 28.23
CA VAL A 64 40.49 -6.85 27.38
C VAL A 64 40.82 -5.65 26.51
N THR A 65 40.72 -5.80 25.18
CA THR A 65 40.98 -4.73 24.22
C THR A 65 39.82 -4.66 23.23
N ALA A 66 39.29 -3.46 23.01
CA ALA A 66 38.27 -3.19 22.00
C ALA A 66 38.91 -2.49 20.80
N THR A 67 38.69 -3.00 19.59
CA THR A 67 39.24 -2.44 18.35
C THR A 67 38.11 -2.10 17.40
N LEU A 68 38.19 -0.92 16.76
CA LEU A 68 37.26 -0.45 15.76
C LEU A 68 37.85 -0.59 14.35
N GLY A 69 37.24 -1.46 13.53
CA GLY A 69 37.42 -1.51 12.09
C GLY A 69 36.38 -0.63 11.39
N LEU A 70 36.80 0.12 10.38
CA LEU A 70 35.94 1.07 9.65
C LEU A 70 35.89 0.74 8.15
N PRO A 71 34.76 1.05 7.48
CA PRO A 71 34.67 0.89 6.04
C PRO A 71 35.55 1.92 5.32
N PRO A 72 35.93 1.67 4.05
CA PRO A 72 36.67 2.65 3.25
C PRO A 72 35.99 4.03 3.25
N GLY A 73 36.79 5.09 3.36
CA GLY A 73 36.31 6.47 3.38
C GLY A 73 35.88 7.00 4.76
N VAL A 74 35.79 6.15 5.79
CA VAL A 74 35.52 6.56 7.18
C VAL A 74 36.80 6.45 8.01
N ARG A 75 37.12 7.51 8.76
CA ARG A 75 38.28 7.61 9.64
C ARG A 75 37.86 7.68 11.11
N CYS A 76 38.67 7.09 11.99
CA CYS A 76 38.62 7.35 13.43
C CYS A 76 39.46 8.60 13.72
N LEU A 77 38.93 9.57 14.46
CA LEU A 77 39.64 10.79 14.85
C LEU A 77 40.53 10.60 16.10
N GLY A 78 40.54 9.40 16.67
CA GLY A 78 41.40 9.02 17.80
C GLY A 78 41.87 7.57 17.66
N GLU A 79 42.36 6.99 18.76
CA GLU A 79 42.86 5.61 18.77
C GLU A 79 41.74 4.60 18.48
N PRO A 80 41.86 3.76 17.43
CA PRO A 80 40.86 2.74 17.12
C PRO A 80 40.93 1.55 18.10
N ALA A 81 42.06 1.35 18.79
CA ALA A 81 42.25 0.30 19.79
C ALA A 81 42.24 0.89 21.20
N CYS A 82 41.32 0.41 22.05
CA CYS A 82 41.12 0.88 23.41
C CYS A 82 41.32 -0.27 24.41
N GLU A 83 42.40 -0.21 25.20
CA GLU A 83 42.64 -1.18 26.27
C GLU A 83 41.68 -0.93 27.44
N GLN A 84 41.00 -1.99 27.87
CA GLN A 84 40.04 -1.99 28.98
C GLN A 84 40.61 -2.66 30.23
N GLY A 85 41.81 -3.25 30.18
CA GLY A 85 42.45 -3.92 31.31
C GLY A 85 41.70 -5.18 31.76
N SER A 86 41.59 -5.40 33.08
CA SER A 86 40.81 -6.51 33.63
C SER A 86 39.32 -6.21 33.71
N MET A 87 38.51 -7.26 33.52
CA MET A 87 37.06 -7.23 33.65
C MET A 87 36.58 -8.41 34.51
N PRO A 88 36.19 -8.16 35.77
CA PRO A 88 35.54 -9.15 36.63
C PRO A 88 34.22 -9.66 36.03
N MET A 89 33.73 -10.79 36.53
CA MET A 89 32.40 -11.31 36.16
C MET A 89 31.32 -10.25 36.43
N GLY A 90 30.48 -9.99 35.44
CA GLY A 90 29.39 -9.01 35.51
C GLY A 90 29.80 -7.56 35.25
N ALA A 91 31.11 -7.26 35.19
CA ALA A 91 31.60 -5.91 34.94
C ALA A 91 31.21 -5.42 33.54
N GLU A 92 30.91 -4.14 33.43
CA GLU A 92 30.62 -3.45 32.18
C GLU A 92 31.47 -2.20 32.05
N LYS A 93 32.07 -1.99 30.87
CA LYS A 93 32.86 -0.81 30.54
C LYS A 93 32.37 -0.22 29.22
N ALA A 94 32.34 1.09 29.14
CA ALA A 94 31.98 1.82 27.93
C ALA A 94 33.23 2.25 27.16
N VAL A 95 33.23 2.02 25.85
CA VAL A 95 34.26 2.51 24.92
C VAL A 95 33.64 3.57 24.03
N HIS A 96 34.41 4.60 23.72
CA HIS A 96 33.98 5.71 22.89
C HIS A 96 34.95 5.87 21.72
N TRP A 97 34.40 6.04 20.53
CA TRP A 97 35.16 6.42 19.35
C TRP A 97 34.51 7.62 18.69
N THR A 98 35.31 8.43 18.00
CA THR A 98 34.79 9.50 17.15
C THR A 98 35.17 9.18 15.71
N VAL A 99 34.17 9.06 14.85
CA VAL A 99 34.33 8.69 13.44
C VAL A 99 33.87 9.83 12.54
N GLN A 100 34.47 9.97 11.37
CA GLN A 100 34.10 11.00 10.41
C GLN A 100 34.39 10.51 8.99
N THR A 101 33.67 11.07 8.02
CA THR A 101 33.95 10.94 6.59
C THR A 101 33.68 12.29 5.92
N ASP A 102 34.27 12.53 4.75
CA ASP A 102 34.04 13.74 3.95
C ASP A 102 33.02 13.51 2.83
N GLU A 103 32.55 12.27 2.65
CA GLU A 103 31.61 11.86 1.61
C GLU A 103 30.43 11.07 2.19
N ALA A 104 29.39 10.85 1.38
CA ALA A 104 28.30 9.96 1.76
C ALA A 104 28.76 8.49 1.70
N VAL A 105 28.70 7.76 2.81
CA VAL A 105 29.19 6.37 2.91
C VAL A 105 28.09 5.44 3.42
N LEU A 106 27.98 4.27 2.79
CA LEU A 106 27.25 3.12 3.32
C LEU A 106 28.26 2.04 3.69
N GLY A 107 28.33 1.68 4.97
CA GLY A 107 29.21 0.62 5.44
C GLY A 107 28.83 0.15 6.83
N ALA A 108 29.76 -0.51 7.51
CA ALA A 108 29.58 -0.90 8.90
C ALA A 108 30.88 -0.78 9.66
N ALA A 109 30.81 -0.27 10.88
CA ALA A 109 31.85 -0.44 11.87
C ALA A 109 31.91 -1.90 12.32
N GLU A 110 33.11 -2.45 12.40
CA GLU A 110 33.39 -3.74 13.04
C GLU A 110 34.01 -3.48 14.40
N ILE A 111 33.30 -3.85 15.47
CA ILE A 111 33.79 -3.73 16.84
C ILE A 111 34.27 -5.11 17.27
N ARG A 112 35.58 -5.26 17.40
CA ARG A 112 36.22 -6.51 17.80
C ARG A 112 36.79 -6.39 19.21
N VAL A 113 36.34 -7.27 20.10
CA VAL A 113 36.84 -7.35 21.47
C VAL A 113 37.65 -8.63 21.65
N THR A 114 38.88 -8.49 22.13
CA THR A 114 39.78 -9.60 22.45
C THR A 114 40.11 -9.58 23.95
N ALA A 115 40.36 -10.74 24.53
CA ALA A 115 40.80 -10.85 25.92
C ALA A 115 41.59 -12.15 26.14
N ALA A 116 42.38 -12.20 27.22
CA ALA A 116 43.15 -13.38 27.55
C ALA A 116 42.24 -14.58 27.87
N GLY A 117 42.47 -15.72 27.21
CA GLY A 117 41.70 -16.94 27.45
C GLY A 117 40.25 -16.93 26.95
N SER A 118 39.84 -15.89 26.21
CA SER A 118 38.51 -15.74 25.62
C SER A 118 38.58 -15.73 24.10
N PRO A 119 37.67 -16.41 23.37
CA PRO A 119 37.50 -16.19 21.95
C PRO A 119 37.16 -14.71 21.65
N PRO A 120 37.62 -14.15 20.52
CA PRO A 120 37.26 -12.79 20.14
C PRO A 120 35.75 -12.67 19.89
N VAL A 121 35.17 -11.56 20.32
CA VAL A 121 33.77 -11.22 20.06
C VAL A 121 33.73 -10.09 19.05
N THR A 122 32.95 -10.26 17.99
CA THR A 122 32.78 -9.24 16.96
C THR A 122 31.32 -8.82 16.88
N ALA A 123 31.07 -7.51 16.90
CA ALA A 123 29.78 -6.91 16.58
C ALA A 123 29.92 -5.99 15.37
N ARG A 124 28.83 -5.83 14.61
CA ARG A 124 28.77 -4.91 13.48
C ARG A 124 27.70 -3.85 13.74
N HIS A 125 28.03 -2.61 13.41
CA HIS A 125 27.10 -1.49 13.50
C HIS A 125 27.05 -0.75 12.16
N PRO A 126 25.89 -0.62 11.51
CA PRO A 126 25.76 0.14 10.27
C PRO A 126 26.25 1.57 10.45
N LEU A 127 27.05 2.06 9.49
CA LEU A 127 27.44 3.45 9.39
C LEU A 127 26.84 4.01 8.10
N VAL A 128 25.79 4.81 8.24
CA VAL A 128 24.97 5.33 7.16
C VAL A 128 25.11 6.85 7.09
N PHE A 129 26.16 7.31 6.40
CA PHE A 129 26.44 8.72 6.20
C PHE A 129 25.71 9.27 4.98
N PHE A 130 24.91 10.30 5.20
CA PHE A 130 24.37 11.19 4.18
C PHE A 130 25.39 12.29 3.86
N LEU A 131 25.26 12.94 2.71
CA LEU A 131 26.06 14.13 2.41
C LEU A 131 25.68 15.29 3.35
N SER A 132 24.38 15.45 3.60
CA SER A 132 23.81 16.33 4.63
C SER A 132 22.38 15.86 4.96
N GLU A 133 21.77 16.37 6.03
CA GLU A 133 20.37 16.06 6.37
C GLU A 133 19.36 16.54 5.30
N ALA A 134 19.75 17.50 4.46
CA ALA A 134 18.94 18.00 3.35
C ALA A 134 19.23 17.27 2.03
N ALA A 135 20.33 16.52 1.95
CA ALA A 135 20.71 15.84 0.73
C ALA A 135 19.82 14.62 0.49
N VAL A 136 19.22 14.59 -0.69
CA VAL A 136 18.64 13.38 -1.26
C VAL A 136 19.78 12.56 -1.90
N PRO A 137 19.77 11.21 -1.85
CA PRO A 137 20.77 10.38 -2.53
C PRO A 137 21.04 10.85 -3.98
N ALA A 138 22.24 11.39 -4.20
CA ALA A 138 22.54 12.23 -5.37
C ALA A 138 22.44 11.49 -6.72
N ALA A 139 22.77 10.19 -6.75
CA ALA A 139 22.71 9.39 -7.98
C ALA A 139 21.28 9.11 -8.44
N ALA A 140 20.34 8.98 -7.51
CA ALA A 140 18.93 8.73 -7.77
C ALA A 140 18.16 10.05 -8.09
N SER A 141 18.54 11.18 -7.48
CA SER A 141 17.92 12.50 -7.74
C SER A 141 18.45 13.22 -9.00
N ALA A 142 19.77 13.21 -9.26
CA ALA A 142 20.39 13.95 -10.37
C ALA A 142 20.07 13.40 -11.78
N ARG A 143 19.35 12.28 -11.87
CA ARG A 143 19.06 11.55 -13.12
C ARG A 143 17.57 11.52 -13.48
N LEU A 144 16.71 12.14 -12.66
CA LEU A 144 15.28 12.34 -12.94
C LEU A 144 15.02 13.44 -13.99
N THR A 145 16.04 14.23 -14.35
CA THR A 145 15.92 15.42 -15.23
C THR A 145 16.68 15.32 -16.54
N ARG A 146 17.46 14.26 -16.81
CA ARG A 146 18.09 14.10 -18.13
C ARG A 146 17.04 13.63 -19.13
N GLU A 147 16.65 14.52 -20.05
CA GLU A 147 16.16 14.10 -21.37
C GLU A 147 17.22 13.18 -21.98
N ASP A 148 16.78 12.02 -22.48
CA ASP A 148 17.65 11.09 -23.18
C ASP A 148 18.38 11.85 -24.29
N ALA A 149 19.72 11.86 -24.25
CA ALA A 149 20.50 12.30 -25.39
C ALA A 149 19.99 11.53 -26.61
N LYS A 150 19.52 12.23 -27.66
CA LYS A 150 18.96 11.65 -28.90
C LYS A 150 19.75 10.41 -29.32
N ALA A 151 19.20 9.22 -29.03
CA ALA A 151 19.80 7.96 -29.43
C ALA A 151 19.58 7.77 -30.92
N ILE A 152 20.64 7.89 -31.73
CA ILE A 152 20.56 7.64 -33.17
C ILE A 152 20.71 6.13 -33.48
N ASP A 153 20.84 5.24 -32.48
CA ASP A 153 21.08 3.81 -32.73
C ASP A 153 20.60 2.83 -31.63
N SER A 154 19.38 2.99 -31.07
CA SER A 154 18.78 1.99 -30.15
C SER A 154 17.37 1.57 -30.56
N VAL A 155 17.09 0.27 -30.45
CA VAL A 155 15.80 -0.31 -30.84
C VAL A 155 14.70 0.13 -29.88
N THR A 156 13.57 0.58 -30.43
CA THR A 156 12.34 0.84 -29.70
C THR A 156 11.29 -0.18 -30.15
N TYR A 157 10.71 -0.88 -29.19
CA TYR A 157 9.62 -1.84 -29.41
C TYR A 157 8.28 -1.21 -29.08
N TYR A 158 7.25 -1.53 -29.85
CA TYR A 158 5.91 -0.95 -29.74
C TYR A 158 4.87 -2.06 -29.55
N VAL A 159 3.95 -1.85 -28.61
CA VAL A 159 2.79 -2.72 -28.38
C VAL A 159 1.50 -1.88 -28.48
N ASP A 160 0.52 -2.39 -29.20
CA ASP A 160 -0.83 -1.81 -29.35
C ASP A 160 -1.86 -2.93 -29.30
N SER A 161 -2.67 -2.98 -28.23
CA SER A 161 -3.67 -4.04 -28.07
C SER A 161 -4.83 -3.96 -29.08
N ALA A 162 -5.13 -2.75 -29.56
CA ALA A 162 -6.24 -2.47 -30.44
C ALA A 162 -5.90 -2.79 -31.90
N THR A 163 -4.76 -2.28 -32.39
CA THR A 163 -4.40 -2.35 -33.83
C THR A 163 -3.17 -3.18 -34.15
N GLY A 164 -2.38 -3.55 -33.14
CA GLY A 164 -1.15 -4.31 -33.31
C GLY A 164 -1.37 -5.75 -33.78
N SER A 165 -0.30 -6.35 -34.31
CA SER A 165 -0.26 -7.74 -34.76
C SER A 165 1.07 -8.39 -34.38
N ASN A 166 1.04 -9.61 -33.85
CA ASN A 166 2.25 -10.37 -33.53
C ASN A 166 2.97 -10.93 -34.78
N ALA A 167 2.45 -10.69 -35.98
CA ALA A 167 3.18 -10.89 -37.23
C ALA A 167 4.09 -9.70 -37.57
N ASN A 168 3.89 -8.54 -36.93
CA ASN A 168 4.68 -7.34 -37.19
C ASN A 168 6.08 -7.44 -36.57
N ALA A 169 7.00 -6.62 -37.08
CA ALA A 169 8.35 -6.50 -36.52
C ALA A 169 8.39 -5.89 -35.12
N GLY A 170 7.38 -5.09 -34.75
CA GLY A 170 7.28 -4.43 -33.45
C GLY A 170 8.20 -3.21 -33.28
N THR A 171 8.93 -2.79 -34.32
CA THR A 171 9.96 -1.75 -34.24
C THR A 171 9.54 -0.38 -34.80
N SER A 172 8.27 -0.22 -35.18
CA SER A 172 7.65 1.09 -35.45
C SER A 172 6.24 1.16 -34.83
N PRO A 173 5.70 2.37 -34.56
CA PRO A 173 4.34 2.54 -34.07
C PRO A 173 3.27 1.88 -34.97
N GLU A 174 3.42 1.97 -36.29
CA GLU A 174 2.46 1.45 -37.28
C GLU A 174 2.53 -0.07 -37.44
N ALA A 175 3.67 -0.66 -37.04
CA ALA A 175 3.93 -2.09 -37.07
C ALA A 175 4.16 -2.62 -35.65
N ALA A 176 3.34 -2.18 -34.69
CA ALA A 176 3.39 -2.62 -33.29
C ALA A 176 2.96 -4.09 -33.13
N TRP A 177 3.48 -4.74 -32.09
CA TRP A 177 2.97 -6.03 -31.63
C TRP A 177 1.60 -5.88 -30.97
N LYS A 178 0.82 -6.96 -30.95
CA LYS A 178 -0.52 -6.94 -30.36
C LYS A 178 -0.48 -7.02 -28.83
N ASP A 179 0.46 -7.78 -28.30
CA ASP A 179 0.55 -8.11 -26.88
C ASP A 179 2.02 -8.36 -26.48
N PHE A 180 2.23 -8.95 -25.31
CA PHE A 180 3.55 -9.23 -24.76
C PHE A 180 4.16 -10.54 -25.23
N THR A 181 3.54 -11.29 -26.15
CA THR A 181 4.08 -12.56 -26.68
C THR A 181 5.53 -12.43 -27.13
N HIS A 182 5.86 -11.33 -27.82
CA HIS A 182 7.23 -11.08 -28.26
C HIS A 182 8.09 -10.42 -27.19
N VAL A 183 7.52 -9.77 -26.19
CA VAL A 183 8.23 -9.02 -25.14
C VAL A 183 8.66 -9.95 -24.01
N ASN A 184 7.83 -10.93 -23.66
CA ASN A 184 8.02 -11.75 -22.48
C ASN A 184 9.29 -12.59 -22.56
N GLY A 185 10.11 -12.50 -21.51
CA GLY A 185 11.42 -13.13 -21.42
C GLY A 185 12.57 -12.31 -22.04
N ARG A 186 12.30 -11.12 -22.61
CA ARG A 186 13.37 -10.25 -23.11
C ARG A 186 14.11 -9.53 -21.99
N THR A 187 15.37 -9.20 -22.29
CA THR A 187 16.17 -8.24 -21.52
C THR A 187 16.42 -7.01 -22.39
N LEU A 188 15.91 -5.85 -21.98
CA LEU A 188 16.15 -4.58 -22.67
C LEU A 188 17.61 -4.15 -22.48
N GLY A 189 18.33 -3.90 -23.57
CA GLY A 189 19.70 -3.41 -23.54
C GLY A 189 19.81 -1.89 -23.33
N PRO A 190 21.04 -1.34 -23.33
CA PRO A 190 21.28 0.09 -23.09
C PRO A 190 20.56 1.00 -24.09
N GLY A 191 19.70 1.90 -23.59
CA GLY A 191 18.91 2.82 -24.42
C GLY A 191 17.75 2.17 -25.18
N GLN A 192 17.49 0.88 -25.01
CA GLN A 192 16.33 0.22 -25.63
C GLN A 192 15.06 0.57 -24.89
N ARG A 193 13.95 0.63 -25.63
CA ARG A 193 12.65 1.06 -25.09
C ARG A 193 11.57 0.06 -25.46
N LEU A 194 10.64 -0.18 -24.55
CA LEU A 194 9.36 -0.83 -24.77
C LEU A 194 8.27 0.21 -24.55
N LEU A 195 7.55 0.61 -25.59
CA LEU A 195 6.51 1.62 -25.53
C LEU A 195 5.13 1.00 -25.76
N LEU A 196 4.23 1.22 -24.82
CA LEU A 196 2.85 0.76 -24.87
C LEU A 196 1.95 1.89 -25.39
N ARG A 197 1.07 1.59 -26.36
CA ARG A 197 0.20 2.61 -26.96
C ARG A 197 -0.81 3.09 -25.92
N ARG A 198 -0.87 4.41 -25.68
CA ARG A 198 -1.96 5.03 -24.91
C ARG A 198 -3.32 4.61 -25.47
N GLY A 199 -4.23 4.17 -24.60
CA GLY A 199 -5.49 3.50 -24.98
C GLY A 199 -5.44 1.97 -25.02
N SER A 200 -4.27 1.34 -24.88
CA SER A 200 -4.19 -0.13 -24.83
C SER A 200 -4.71 -0.68 -23.51
N VAL A 201 -5.42 -1.80 -23.58
CA VAL A 201 -5.79 -2.64 -22.44
C VAL A 201 -5.24 -4.05 -22.69
N LEU A 202 -4.29 -4.47 -21.87
CA LEU A 202 -3.50 -5.69 -22.06
C LEU A 202 -3.81 -6.69 -20.95
N ASN A 203 -4.45 -7.80 -21.31
CA ASN A 203 -4.70 -8.93 -20.41
C ASN A 203 -3.65 -10.04 -20.58
N GLN A 204 -2.38 -9.67 -20.38
CA GLN A 204 -1.25 -10.60 -20.32
C GLN A 204 -0.27 -10.09 -19.25
N GLU A 205 0.33 -10.99 -18.47
CA GLU A 205 1.42 -10.59 -17.57
C GLU A 205 2.64 -10.13 -18.39
N LEU A 206 3.23 -8.99 -18.02
CA LEU A 206 4.50 -8.50 -18.57
C LEU A 206 5.68 -9.08 -17.78
N THR A 207 6.52 -9.90 -18.43
CA THR A 207 7.71 -10.49 -17.81
C THR A 207 8.97 -10.07 -18.56
N VAL A 208 9.81 -9.25 -17.94
CA VAL A 208 10.94 -8.60 -18.63
C VAL A 208 12.13 -8.38 -17.69
N SER A 209 13.31 -8.11 -18.25
CA SER A 209 14.50 -7.63 -17.53
C SER A 209 15.11 -6.43 -18.26
N ALA A 210 16.11 -5.79 -17.65
CA ALA A 210 16.85 -4.69 -18.25
C ALA A 210 18.33 -4.75 -17.89
N ARG A 211 19.18 -4.37 -18.83
CA ARG A 211 20.63 -4.19 -18.70
C ARG A 211 21.00 -2.84 -19.33
N GLY A 212 20.41 -1.77 -18.81
CA GLY A 212 20.79 -0.42 -19.15
C GLY A 212 22.19 -0.08 -18.63
N THR A 213 22.67 1.12 -18.94
CA THR A 213 23.88 1.68 -18.32
C THR A 213 23.60 3.06 -17.74
N ALA A 214 24.51 3.54 -16.89
CA ALA A 214 24.44 4.86 -16.26
C ALA A 214 24.19 6.02 -17.26
N ASP A 215 24.66 5.89 -18.50
CA ASP A 215 24.52 6.88 -19.57
C ASP A 215 23.43 6.52 -20.59
N ARG A 216 22.92 5.29 -20.59
CA ARG A 216 21.92 4.79 -21.55
C ARG A 216 20.94 3.85 -20.85
N TRP A 217 19.95 4.44 -20.19
CA TRP A 217 18.91 3.70 -19.47
C TRP A 217 17.99 2.95 -20.42
N ALA A 218 17.50 1.79 -20.02
CA ALA A 218 16.37 1.15 -20.69
C ALA A 218 15.07 1.81 -20.24
N GLU A 219 14.03 1.73 -21.06
CA GLU A 219 12.72 2.31 -20.75
C GLU A 219 11.58 1.32 -20.99
N ILE A 220 10.61 1.31 -20.08
CA ILE A 220 9.24 0.85 -20.33
C ILE A 220 8.34 2.08 -20.16
N GLY A 221 7.71 2.50 -21.24
CA GLY A 221 6.96 3.75 -21.27
C GLY A 221 5.77 3.70 -22.21
N THR A 222 5.36 4.85 -22.71
CA THR A 222 4.15 4.99 -23.52
C THR A 222 4.38 5.74 -24.82
N TYR A 223 3.49 5.55 -25.80
CA TYR A 223 3.49 6.35 -27.03
C TYR A 223 2.08 6.71 -27.53
N GLY A 224 2.03 7.76 -28.35
CA GLY A 224 0.85 8.39 -28.90
C GLY A 224 -0.02 9.11 -27.85
N ALA A 225 -1.29 9.37 -28.16
CA ALA A 225 -2.23 10.11 -27.30
C ALA A 225 -3.33 9.20 -26.70
N GLY A 226 -4.03 9.69 -25.67
CA GLY A 226 -5.13 9.00 -24.99
C GLY A 226 -4.82 8.61 -23.54
N PRO A 227 -5.67 7.78 -22.91
CA PRO A 227 -5.45 7.31 -21.53
C PRO A 227 -4.18 6.48 -21.41
N ARG A 228 -3.63 6.37 -20.19
CA ARG A 228 -2.48 5.49 -19.92
C ARG A 228 -2.81 4.06 -20.38
N PRO A 229 -1.84 3.32 -20.93
CA PRO A 229 -2.03 1.91 -21.19
C PRO A 229 -2.23 1.16 -19.87
N VAL A 230 -3.18 0.23 -19.89
CA VAL A 230 -3.62 -0.54 -18.72
C VAL A 230 -3.14 -1.99 -18.88
N ILE A 231 -2.40 -2.49 -17.89
CA ILE A 231 -2.16 -3.92 -17.71
C ILE A 231 -3.19 -4.42 -16.70
N ARG A 232 -4.24 -5.06 -17.23
CA ARG A 232 -5.40 -5.53 -16.47
C ARG A 232 -5.38 -7.06 -16.41
N ARG A 233 -5.52 -7.64 -15.22
CA ARG A 233 -5.64 -9.11 -15.07
C ARG A 233 -7.07 -9.50 -14.71
N ASN A 234 -7.26 -10.69 -14.15
CA ASN A 234 -8.57 -11.34 -14.01
C ASN A 234 -9.12 -11.33 -12.58
N TRP A 235 -8.56 -10.52 -11.70
CA TRP A 235 -8.88 -10.51 -10.28
C TRP A 235 -8.72 -11.88 -9.64
N ASP A 236 -7.65 -12.58 -10.00
CA ASP A 236 -7.28 -13.88 -9.45
C ASP A 236 -5.99 -13.76 -8.65
N ILE A 237 -5.93 -14.47 -7.52
CA ILE A 237 -4.79 -14.44 -6.58
C ILE A 237 -3.47 -14.89 -7.23
N GLY A 238 -3.54 -15.73 -8.25
CA GLY A 238 -2.40 -16.22 -9.03
C GLY A 238 -1.93 -15.27 -10.12
N ASP A 239 -2.70 -14.21 -10.41
CA ASP A 239 -2.35 -13.23 -11.44
C ASP A 239 -1.43 -12.13 -10.90
N ARG A 240 -0.47 -11.74 -11.73
CA ARG A 240 0.37 -10.56 -11.55
C ARG A 240 0.32 -9.70 -12.81
N CYS A 241 0.37 -8.38 -12.66
CA CYS A 241 0.39 -7.48 -13.82
C CYS A 241 1.76 -7.49 -14.50
N ALA A 242 2.84 -7.31 -13.73
CA ALA A 242 4.19 -7.30 -14.27
C ALA A 242 5.23 -7.88 -13.31
N LEU A 243 6.16 -8.65 -13.86
CA LEU A 243 7.39 -9.10 -13.22
C LEU A 243 8.60 -8.55 -13.96
N VAL A 244 9.36 -7.70 -13.28
CA VAL A 244 10.66 -7.24 -13.77
C VAL A 244 11.76 -7.92 -12.97
N GLN A 245 12.58 -8.74 -13.61
CA GLN A 245 13.65 -9.47 -12.94
C GLN A 245 14.99 -8.75 -13.09
N ASN A 246 15.68 -8.51 -11.97
CA ASN A 246 17.07 -8.04 -11.93
C ASN A 246 17.38 -6.84 -12.84
N PRO A 247 16.57 -5.77 -12.90
CA PRO A 247 16.86 -4.67 -13.83
C PRO A 247 18.08 -3.85 -13.39
N ASP A 248 18.88 -3.43 -14.35
CA ASP A 248 19.89 -2.37 -14.20
C ASP A 248 19.53 -1.18 -15.09
N PHE A 249 19.59 0.02 -14.51
CA PHE A 249 19.32 1.31 -15.16
C PHE A 249 18.04 1.28 -16.00
N LEU A 250 16.90 1.00 -15.35
CA LEU A 250 15.58 0.91 -15.96
C LEU A 250 14.67 2.03 -15.46
N ARG A 251 13.98 2.68 -16.39
CA ARG A 251 12.87 3.60 -16.12
C ARG A 251 11.54 2.97 -16.55
N ILE A 252 10.54 2.97 -15.67
CA ILE A 252 9.17 2.53 -15.94
C ILE A 252 8.23 3.71 -15.67
N ARG A 253 7.37 4.07 -16.63
CA ARG A 253 6.51 5.24 -16.46
C ARG A 253 5.16 5.21 -17.16
N SER A 254 4.22 5.97 -16.62
CA SER A 254 2.91 6.26 -17.22
C SER A 254 2.06 5.01 -17.46
N LEU A 255 2.08 4.03 -16.54
CA LEU A 255 1.33 2.79 -16.64
C LEU A 255 0.22 2.69 -15.59
N VAL A 256 -0.85 1.97 -15.92
CA VAL A 256 -1.85 1.51 -14.94
C VAL A 256 -1.73 -0.01 -14.79
N VAL A 257 -1.66 -0.50 -13.56
CA VAL A 257 -1.70 -1.93 -13.23
C VAL A 257 -2.89 -2.22 -12.32
N CYS A 258 -3.75 -3.17 -12.70
CA CYS A 258 -5.00 -3.37 -11.98
C CYS A 258 -5.60 -4.76 -12.09
N TYR A 259 -6.56 -5.04 -11.19
CA TYR A 259 -7.40 -6.23 -11.19
C TYR A 259 -6.60 -7.53 -11.16
N ALA A 260 -5.66 -7.64 -10.21
CA ALA A 260 -4.76 -8.78 -10.10
C ALA A 260 -4.48 -9.13 -8.63
N GLY A 261 -3.93 -10.32 -8.39
CA GLY A 261 -3.35 -10.68 -7.10
C GLY A 261 -2.14 -9.82 -6.72
N LYS A 262 -1.37 -9.36 -7.71
CA LYS A 262 -0.17 -8.51 -7.55
C LYS A 262 -0.05 -7.51 -8.71
N GLY A 263 0.42 -6.30 -8.43
CA GLY A 263 0.60 -5.26 -9.46
C GLY A 263 1.95 -5.38 -10.19
N LEU A 264 2.77 -4.34 -10.09
CA LEU A 264 4.11 -4.25 -10.69
C LEU A 264 5.19 -4.66 -9.68
N ILE A 265 5.80 -5.82 -9.89
CA ILE A 265 6.82 -6.35 -8.98
C ILE A 265 8.20 -6.36 -9.65
N VAL A 266 9.16 -5.69 -9.03
CA VAL A 266 10.57 -5.72 -9.41
C VAL A 266 11.33 -6.61 -8.41
N ASN A 267 11.78 -7.76 -8.88
CA ASN A 267 12.45 -8.75 -8.04
C ASN A 267 13.93 -8.85 -8.38
N TYR A 268 14.77 -8.69 -7.37
CA TYR A 268 16.21 -8.91 -7.46
C TYR A 268 16.54 -10.30 -6.92
N THR A 269 16.84 -11.29 -7.76
CA THR A 269 17.24 -12.62 -7.27
C THR A 269 18.65 -12.66 -6.72
N GLU A 270 19.48 -11.67 -7.07
CA GLU A 270 20.88 -11.54 -6.66
C GLU A 270 21.25 -10.08 -6.35
N ALA A 271 22.32 -9.89 -5.57
CA ALA A 271 22.83 -8.56 -5.24
C ALA A 271 23.68 -7.98 -6.39
N GLY A 272 23.97 -6.69 -6.33
CA GLY A 272 24.86 -6.01 -7.30
C GLY A 272 24.13 -5.24 -8.40
N HIS A 273 22.80 -5.26 -8.42
CA HIS A 273 21.99 -4.46 -9.33
C HIS A 273 21.79 -3.03 -8.85
N GLN A 274 21.60 -2.11 -9.80
CA GLN A 274 21.41 -0.69 -9.49
C GLN A 274 20.61 0.08 -10.55
N GLY A 275 19.99 1.19 -10.13
CA GLY A 275 19.35 2.14 -11.03
C GLY A 275 17.97 1.68 -11.46
N LEU A 276 16.95 2.04 -10.68
CA LEU A 276 15.56 1.84 -11.03
C LEU A 276 14.78 3.13 -10.78
N VAL A 277 13.96 3.53 -11.75
CA VAL A 277 12.98 4.61 -11.58
C VAL A 277 11.61 4.08 -11.98
N ILE A 278 10.65 4.12 -11.06
CA ILE A 278 9.23 3.97 -11.36
C ILE A 278 8.55 5.29 -11.08
N GLU A 279 7.91 5.87 -12.10
CA GLU A 279 7.30 7.20 -12.02
C GLU A 279 5.96 7.31 -12.74
N ASP A 280 5.03 8.14 -12.25
CA ASP A 280 3.74 8.40 -12.92
C ASP A 280 2.94 7.10 -13.19
N CYS A 281 2.99 6.15 -12.25
CA CYS A 281 2.26 4.88 -12.35
C CYS A 281 1.10 4.82 -11.37
N ILE A 282 0.02 4.16 -11.77
CA ILE A 282 -1.17 3.93 -10.94
C ILE A 282 -1.30 2.43 -10.69
N ALA A 283 -1.47 2.02 -9.43
CA ALA A 283 -1.87 0.66 -9.09
C ALA A 283 -3.20 0.68 -8.35
N HIS A 284 -4.21 -0.02 -8.86
CA HIS A 284 -5.50 -0.10 -8.19
C HIS A 284 -6.21 -1.45 -8.37
N HIS A 285 -7.12 -1.79 -7.47
CA HIS A 285 -7.78 -3.10 -7.44
C HIS A 285 -6.79 -4.28 -7.44
N ILE A 286 -5.78 -4.20 -6.59
CA ILE A 286 -4.79 -5.28 -6.40
C ILE A 286 -5.15 -6.04 -5.13
N GLU A 287 -5.82 -7.19 -5.27
CA GLU A 287 -6.36 -7.98 -4.14
C GLU A 287 -5.67 -9.35 -4.05
N GLY A 288 -4.88 -9.59 -3.01
CA GLY A 288 -4.16 -10.86 -2.88
C GLY A 288 -3.78 -11.25 -1.46
N LEU A 289 -2.83 -12.20 -1.34
CA LEU A 289 -2.42 -12.78 -0.06
C LEU A 289 -1.61 -11.81 0.79
N TYR A 290 -1.74 -11.91 2.10
CA TYR A 290 -0.77 -11.37 3.07
C TYR A 290 -0.24 -12.47 3.98
N ARG A 291 -1.14 -13.33 4.48
CA ARG A 291 -0.81 -14.55 5.19
C ARG A 291 -1.52 -15.74 4.53
N PRO A 292 -0.97 -16.95 4.64
CA PRO A 292 -1.60 -18.15 4.09
C PRO A 292 -3.05 -18.30 4.57
N ASN A 293 -3.97 -18.59 3.63
CA ASN A 293 -5.39 -18.87 3.86
C ASN A 293 -6.24 -17.76 4.52
N SER A 294 -5.64 -16.61 4.83
CA SER A 294 -6.29 -15.52 5.57
C SER A 294 -7.29 -14.69 4.75
N HIS A 295 -7.32 -14.78 3.42
CA HIS A 295 -8.08 -13.85 2.55
C HIS A 295 -9.63 -13.89 2.71
N GLY A 296 -10.23 -15.00 3.14
CA GLY A 296 -11.69 -15.12 3.33
C GLY A 296 -12.52 -15.43 2.07
N ILE A 297 -11.88 -15.44 0.89
CA ILE A 297 -12.45 -15.92 -0.40
C ILE A 297 -12.30 -17.45 -0.54
N PRO A 298 -13.36 -18.28 -0.53
CA PRO A 298 -13.26 -19.75 -0.50
C PRO A 298 -12.45 -20.38 -1.64
N GLU A 299 -12.60 -19.88 -2.87
CA GLU A 299 -11.89 -20.41 -4.06
C GLU A 299 -10.39 -20.10 -4.08
N TRP A 300 -9.92 -19.24 -3.18
CA TRP A 300 -8.51 -18.92 -3.00
C TRP A 300 -7.84 -19.73 -1.90
N ARG A 301 -8.62 -20.53 -1.16
CA ARG A 301 -8.12 -21.36 -0.07
C ARG A 301 -7.03 -22.30 -0.55
N ASP A 302 -5.96 -22.41 0.22
CA ASP A 302 -4.77 -23.24 -0.03
C ASP A 302 -3.98 -22.87 -1.30
N ARG A 303 -4.37 -21.80 -2.00
CA ARG A 303 -3.64 -21.29 -3.16
C ARG A 303 -2.53 -20.35 -2.71
N GLN A 304 -1.39 -20.47 -3.39
CA GLN A 304 -0.34 -19.47 -3.33
C GLN A 304 -0.63 -18.40 -4.38
N GLY A 305 -0.15 -17.18 -4.12
CA GLY A 305 -0.18 -16.11 -5.12
C GLY A 305 0.83 -16.37 -6.23
N ALA A 306 0.91 -15.46 -7.20
CA ALA A 306 1.88 -15.57 -8.30
C ALA A 306 3.30 -15.85 -7.77
N ALA A 307 3.99 -16.85 -8.34
CA ALA A 307 5.33 -17.27 -7.89
C ALA A 307 6.46 -16.47 -8.55
N GLY A 308 7.70 -16.65 -8.07
CA GLY A 308 8.92 -16.19 -8.75
C GLY A 308 9.31 -14.72 -8.54
N ASP A 309 8.64 -14.02 -7.61
CA ASP A 309 8.85 -12.59 -7.36
C ASP A 309 9.43 -12.25 -5.98
N GLY A 310 9.82 -13.27 -5.20
CA GLY A 310 10.39 -13.06 -3.87
C GLY A 310 9.42 -12.41 -2.87
N LEU A 311 8.13 -12.33 -3.20
CA LEU A 311 7.10 -11.68 -2.39
C LEU A 311 6.00 -12.66 -2.02
N ASN A 312 5.89 -12.96 -0.73
CA ASN A 312 4.81 -13.81 -0.22
C ASN A 312 3.55 -13.01 0.17
N SER A 313 3.50 -11.73 -0.21
CA SER A 313 2.35 -10.85 -0.02
C SER A 313 1.88 -10.24 -1.35
N SER A 314 0.76 -9.52 -1.31
CA SER A 314 0.24 -8.72 -2.40
C SER A 314 0.76 -7.29 -2.26
N ALA A 315 1.09 -6.65 -3.36
CA ALA A 315 1.47 -5.24 -3.40
C ALA A 315 1.06 -4.63 -4.74
N GLY A 316 0.68 -3.35 -4.73
CA GLY A 316 0.49 -2.56 -5.94
C GLY A 316 1.81 -2.39 -6.70
N ILE A 317 2.83 -1.86 -6.03
CA ILE A 317 4.19 -1.74 -6.58
C ILE A 317 5.21 -2.26 -5.57
N ALA A 318 6.15 -3.12 -5.96
CA ALA A 318 7.13 -3.64 -5.01
C ALA A 318 8.55 -3.78 -5.56
N PHE A 319 9.54 -3.53 -4.68
CA PHE A 319 10.94 -3.91 -4.83
C PHE A 319 11.22 -5.06 -3.86
N THR A 320 11.73 -6.19 -4.37
CA THR A 320 11.80 -7.45 -3.61
C THR A 320 13.12 -8.19 -3.87
N GLY A 321 13.39 -9.23 -3.07
CA GLY A 321 14.57 -10.07 -3.26
C GLY A 321 15.86 -9.55 -2.59
N ALA A 322 17.02 -9.66 -3.23
CA ALA A 322 18.31 -9.19 -2.74
C ALA A 322 18.39 -7.64 -2.74
N THR A 323 19.39 -7.10 -2.04
CA THR A 323 19.60 -5.66 -1.98
C THR A 323 20.12 -5.12 -3.31
N ALA A 324 19.33 -4.26 -3.95
CA ALA A 324 19.75 -3.37 -5.04
C ALA A 324 19.91 -1.95 -4.51
N LYS A 325 20.50 -1.06 -5.32
CA LYS A 325 20.74 0.35 -4.94
C LYS A 325 20.28 1.36 -5.99
N ASP A 326 20.20 2.63 -5.59
CA ASP A 326 19.79 3.75 -6.45
C ASP A 326 18.37 3.54 -7.01
N LEU A 327 17.39 3.45 -6.11
CA LEU A 327 16.00 3.09 -6.45
C LEU A 327 15.06 4.27 -6.20
N VAL A 328 14.16 4.55 -7.14
CA VAL A 328 13.18 5.65 -7.05
C VAL A 328 11.77 5.13 -7.32
N LEU A 329 10.84 5.49 -6.42
CA LEU A 329 9.40 5.44 -6.65
C LEU A 329 8.86 6.86 -6.51
N ARG A 330 8.28 7.44 -7.56
CA ARG A 330 7.80 8.82 -7.50
C ARG A 330 6.53 9.11 -8.28
N ASP A 331 5.77 10.11 -7.86
CA ASP A 331 4.58 10.57 -8.58
C ASP A 331 3.60 9.41 -8.88
N CYS A 332 3.53 8.41 -8.00
CA CYS A 332 2.69 7.21 -8.17
C CYS A 332 1.47 7.27 -7.26
N GLU A 333 0.36 6.71 -7.75
CA GLU A 333 -0.90 6.56 -7.01
C GLU A 333 -1.18 5.09 -6.70
N MET A 334 -1.55 4.79 -5.47
CA MET A 334 -1.92 3.44 -5.06
C MET A 334 -3.16 3.45 -4.18
N PHE A 335 -4.26 2.91 -4.72
CA PHE A 335 -5.55 2.84 -4.04
C PHE A 335 -6.27 1.54 -4.28
N GLN A 336 -7.17 1.12 -3.38
CA GLN A 336 -7.88 -0.16 -3.49
C GLN A 336 -6.94 -1.36 -3.68
N THR A 337 -5.76 -1.31 -3.04
CA THR A 337 -4.80 -2.42 -3.03
C THR A 337 -4.72 -3.10 -1.67
N SER A 338 -4.29 -4.37 -1.65
CA SER A 338 -4.00 -5.11 -0.42
C SER A 338 -2.74 -4.63 0.29
N SER A 339 -1.85 -3.96 -0.41
CA SER A 339 -0.74 -3.19 0.15
C SER A 339 -0.31 -2.22 -0.93
N ALA A 340 -0.29 -0.92 -0.64
CA ALA A 340 0.04 0.10 -1.65
C ALA A 340 1.37 -0.18 -2.35
N TYR A 341 2.45 -0.18 -1.56
CA TYR A 341 3.78 -0.52 -2.06
C TYR A 341 4.63 -1.25 -1.03
N ARG A 342 5.70 -1.91 -1.51
CA ARG A 342 6.79 -2.41 -0.66
C ARG A 342 8.13 -1.98 -1.24
N VAL A 343 8.91 -1.23 -0.48
CA VAL A 343 10.27 -0.81 -0.89
C VAL A 343 11.33 -1.36 0.05
N ARG A 344 12.46 -1.75 -0.53
CA ARG A 344 13.69 -2.15 0.14
C ARG A 344 14.90 -1.85 -0.74
N GLY A 345 16.07 -1.73 -0.16
CA GLY A 345 17.31 -1.48 -0.91
C GLY A 345 18.19 -0.43 -0.24
N ASP A 346 19.31 -0.14 -0.88
CA ASP A 346 20.21 0.94 -0.48
C ASP A 346 19.96 2.17 -1.37
N ASP A 347 20.12 3.39 -0.88
CA ASP A 347 19.92 4.62 -1.68
C ASP A 347 18.52 4.71 -2.31
N VAL A 348 17.48 4.66 -1.48
CA VAL A 348 16.08 4.64 -1.92
C VAL A 348 15.43 6.02 -1.79
N ILE A 349 14.71 6.45 -2.81
CA ILE A 349 13.87 7.64 -2.80
C ILE A 349 12.42 7.22 -3.02
N VAL A 350 11.54 7.63 -2.11
CA VAL A 350 10.08 7.66 -2.32
C VAL A 350 9.63 9.11 -2.26
N ASP A 351 9.10 9.64 -3.36
CA ASP A 351 8.81 11.07 -3.48
C ASP A 351 7.45 11.31 -4.14
N ARG A 352 6.61 12.18 -3.56
CA ARG A 352 5.31 12.54 -4.16
C ARG A 352 4.43 11.33 -4.48
N VAL A 353 4.40 10.31 -3.60
CA VAL A 353 3.45 9.20 -3.74
C VAL A 353 2.16 9.51 -3.02
N TYR A 354 1.03 9.10 -3.60
CA TYR A 354 -0.28 9.21 -2.99
C TYR A 354 -0.84 7.80 -2.73
N CYS A 355 -0.96 7.44 -1.45
CA CYS A 355 -1.55 6.18 -1.00
C CYS A 355 -2.85 6.48 -0.28
N HIS A 356 -3.96 5.95 -0.78
CA HIS A 356 -5.27 6.18 -0.19
C HIS A 356 -6.22 5.02 -0.44
N ASP A 357 -7.30 4.91 0.34
CA ASP A 357 -8.40 3.95 0.10
C ASP A 357 -7.95 2.50 -0.15
N ASN A 358 -6.80 2.09 0.40
CA ASN A 358 -6.31 0.73 0.27
C ASN A 358 -7.06 -0.16 1.25
N TYR A 359 -7.60 -1.26 0.74
CA TYR A 359 -8.58 -2.04 1.48
C TYR A 359 -8.30 -3.53 1.32
N VAL A 360 -8.27 -4.25 2.44
CA VAL A 360 -8.30 -5.71 2.46
C VAL A 360 -8.78 -6.18 3.82
N HIS A 361 -9.98 -6.74 3.86
CA HIS A 361 -10.65 -7.00 5.14
C HIS A 361 -9.87 -7.93 6.08
N ASN A 362 -9.15 -8.90 5.53
CA ASN A 362 -8.47 -9.93 6.31
C ASN A 362 -6.95 -9.79 6.39
N THR A 363 -6.41 -8.65 5.94
CA THR A 363 -4.97 -8.42 5.96
C THR A 363 -4.64 -6.96 6.30
N SER A 364 -3.38 -6.53 6.21
CA SER A 364 -2.97 -5.17 6.54
C SER A 364 -2.70 -4.33 5.27
N PRO A 365 -3.63 -3.45 4.81
CA PRO A 365 -3.53 -2.68 3.56
C PRO A 365 -2.49 -1.56 3.51
N HIS A 366 -1.50 -1.51 4.40
CA HIS A 366 -0.56 -0.41 4.46
C HIS A 366 0.64 -0.57 3.50
N PRO A 367 1.32 0.53 3.12
CA PRO A 367 2.63 0.48 2.49
C PRO A 367 3.73 0.03 3.46
N PHE A 368 4.81 -0.53 2.89
CA PHE A 368 5.96 -1.06 3.62
C PHE A 368 7.27 -0.42 3.16
N VAL A 369 8.06 0.05 4.11
CA VAL A 369 9.48 0.40 3.92
C VAL A 369 10.30 -0.53 4.80
N VAL A 370 10.96 -1.51 4.19
CA VAL A 370 11.62 -2.60 4.92
C VAL A 370 13.05 -2.82 4.47
N GLY A 371 14.00 -2.94 5.41
CA GLY A 371 15.40 -3.22 5.12
C GLY A 371 16.04 -2.21 4.17
N VAL A 372 15.71 -0.93 4.35
CA VAL A 372 16.30 0.17 3.59
C VAL A 372 17.56 0.72 4.27
N ARG A 373 18.54 1.16 3.48
CA ARG A 373 19.71 1.91 3.97
C ARG A 373 19.89 3.22 3.22
N ARG A 374 20.05 4.32 3.95
CA ARG A 374 20.12 5.69 3.37
C ARG A 374 18.94 5.96 2.44
N ALA A 375 17.76 6.06 3.04
CA ALA A 375 16.52 6.31 2.31
C ALA A 375 15.89 7.66 2.65
N VAL A 376 15.19 8.24 1.68
CA VAL A 376 14.39 9.45 1.84
C VAL A 376 12.97 9.17 1.35
N LEU A 377 12.00 9.31 2.25
CA LEU A 377 10.57 9.38 1.95
C LEU A 377 10.14 10.84 2.09
N GLN A 378 9.63 11.46 1.04
CA GLN A 378 9.29 12.87 1.08
C GLN A 378 8.07 13.26 0.26
N ASN A 379 7.46 14.39 0.60
CA ASN A 379 6.37 15.04 -0.15
C ASN A 379 5.20 14.09 -0.47
N SER A 380 5.00 13.08 0.35
CA SER A 380 4.08 11.97 0.08
C SER A 380 2.88 12.01 1.02
N ILE A 381 1.74 11.55 0.53
CA ILE A 381 0.46 11.61 1.24
C ILE A 381 -0.06 10.20 1.46
N PHE A 382 -0.42 9.93 2.70
CA PHE A 382 -1.04 8.70 3.17
C PHE A 382 -2.39 9.09 3.78
N ASP A 383 -3.46 8.99 3.00
CA ASP A 383 -4.81 9.41 3.38
C ASP A 383 -5.70 8.17 3.48
N ALA A 384 -5.94 7.71 4.70
CA ALA A 384 -6.54 6.39 4.94
C ALA A 384 -5.84 5.30 4.10
N ALA A 385 -4.51 5.37 4.06
CA ALA A 385 -3.65 4.49 3.27
C ALA A 385 -3.75 3.01 3.68
N GLY A 386 -4.45 2.71 4.77
CA GLY A 386 -4.86 1.38 5.19
C GLY A 386 -6.32 1.43 5.67
N TRP A 387 -7.25 1.67 4.76
CA TRP A 387 -8.65 2.02 5.03
C TRP A 387 -9.41 1.02 5.90
N HIS A 388 -9.18 -0.28 5.78
CA HIS A 388 -9.87 -1.23 6.67
C HIS A 388 -9.20 -2.59 6.68
N ALA A 389 -9.04 -3.13 7.89
CA ALA A 389 -8.40 -4.41 8.13
C ALA A 389 -8.82 -5.02 9.46
N SER A 390 -8.87 -6.35 9.53
CA SER A 390 -8.98 -7.08 10.80
C SER A 390 -7.64 -7.23 11.53
N ALA A 391 -6.52 -6.76 10.94
CA ALA A 391 -5.17 -6.90 11.48
C ALA A 391 -4.34 -5.62 11.32
N GLY A 392 -3.51 -5.35 12.32
CA GLY A 392 -2.66 -4.17 12.52
C GLY A 392 -2.31 -3.36 11.29
N THR A 393 -3.05 -2.27 11.07
CA THR A 393 -3.00 -1.44 9.86
C THR A 393 -2.63 -0.02 10.20
N MET A 394 -1.89 0.66 9.32
CA MET A 394 -1.23 1.95 9.61
C MET A 394 -1.16 2.82 8.35
N GLY A 395 -0.75 4.08 8.47
CA GLY A 395 -0.34 4.90 7.33
C GLY A 395 0.85 4.32 6.60
N ILE A 396 1.85 3.82 7.34
CA ILE A 396 3.01 3.12 6.80
C ILE A 396 3.65 2.24 7.87
N MET A 397 4.13 1.05 7.48
CA MET A 397 4.92 0.17 8.33
C MET A 397 6.41 0.24 7.96
N LEU A 398 7.26 0.40 8.97
CA LEU A 398 8.71 0.47 8.88
C LEU A 398 9.34 -0.75 9.54
N GLY A 399 10.23 -1.45 8.82
CA GLY A 399 10.97 -2.59 9.35
C GLY A 399 12.46 -2.51 9.04
N ASP A 400 13.30 -2.52 10.06
CA ASP A 400 14.76 -2.41 9.97
C ASP A 400 15.27 -1.25 9.08
N PRO A 401 14.76 -0.01 9.21
CA PRO A 401 15.35 1.13 8.52
C PRO A 401 16.74 1.45 9.10
N GLN A 402 17.71 1.74 8.23
CA GLN A 402 19.06 2.17 8.61
C GLN A 402 19.37 3.51 7.95
N GLY A 403 19.24 4.63 8.68
CA GLY A 403 19.31 5.97 8.08
C GLY A 403 18.12 6.23 7.15
N LEU A 404 16.96 6.54 7.73
CA LEU A 404 15.73 6.90 7.00
C LEU A 404 15.31 8.32 7.35
N VAL A 405 15.14 9.17 6.34
CA VAL A 405 14.54 10.50 6.49
C VAL A 405 13.12 10.46 5.95
N ILE A 406 12.13 10.72 6.78
CA ILE A 406 10.74 10.97 6.40
C ILE A 406 10.50 12.46 6.55
N ARG A 407 10.21 13.15 5.44
CA ARG A 407 10.15 14.60 5.43
C ARG A 407 8.97 15.13 4.65
N ASN A 408 8.27 16.11 5.21
CA ASN A 408 7.19 16.79 4.49
C ASN A 408 6.12 15.81 3.99
N CYS A 409 5.79 14.81 4.80
CA CYS A 409 4.75 13.83 4.49
C CYS A 409 3.48 14.12 5.30
N VAL A 410 2.34 13.73 4.74
CA VAL A 410 1.03 13.86 5.39
C VAL A 410 0.48 12.46 5.68
N PHE A 411 0.14 12.18 6.93
CA PHE A 411 -0.48 10.94 7.38
C PHE A 411 -1.82 11.27 8.02
N ARG A 412 -2.92 10.94 7.36
CA ARG A 412 -4.24 11.36 7.84
C ARG A 412 -5.35 10.35 7.65
N ASN A 413 -6.41 10.55 8.42
CA ASN A 413 -7.71 9.90 8.27
C ASN A 413 -7.70 8.37 8.30
N GLN A 414 -6.71 7.74 8.95
CA GLN A 414 -6.82 6.30 9.21
C GLN A 414 -8.10 6.03 10.00
N PRO A 415 -9.04 5.23 9.47
CA PRO A 415 -10.34 5.04 10.10
C PRO A 415 -10.25 3.98 11.21
N ASP A 416 -11.24 4.00 12.11
CA ASP A 416 -11.41 2.94 13.09
C ASP A 416 -12.10 1.74 12.43
N SER A 417 -11.30 0.76 11.99
CA SER A 417 -11.79 -0.51 11.43
C SER A 417 -11.93 -1.60 12.49
N GLY A 418 -11.70 -1.26 13.77
CA GLY A 418 -11.63 -2.22 14.87
C GLY A 418 -10.29 -2.98 14.94
N SER A 419 -9.31 -2.64 14.10
CA SER A 419 -7.96 -3.20 14.19
C SER A 419 -7.22 -2.66 15.42
N HIS A 420 -6.06 -3.26 15.73
CA HIS A 420 -5.30 -2.91 16.93
C HIS A 420 -4.58 -1.55 16.84
N ASP A 421 -4.20 -1.14 15.63
CA ASP A 421 -3.28 0.00 15.42
C ASP A 421 -4.06 1.20 14.84
N GLU A 422 -3.91 1.53 13.56
CA GLU A 422 -4.64 2.58 12.79
C GLU A 422 -4.08 3.99 12.94
N GLY A 423 -2.78 4.08 13.17
CA GLY A 423 -2.00 5.29 13.29
C GLY A 423 -1.25 5.72 12.01
N GLY A 424 -0.37 6.71 12.13
CA GLY A 424 0.38 7.26 11.00
C GLY A 424 1.59 6.42 10.59
N ILE A 425 2.59 6.32 11.47
CA ILE A 425 3.83 5.56 11.25
C ILE A 425 3.95 4.48 12.31
N ASP A 426 4.25 3.26 11.86
CA ASP A 426 4.58 2.13 12.72
C ASP A 426 6.04 1.71 12.54
N PHE A 427 6.84 1.91 13.59
CA PHE A 427 8.14 1.27 13.72
C PHE A 427 7.95 -0.15 14.29
N GLU A 428 7.66 -1.10 13.40
CA GLU A 428 7.27 -2.48 13.74
C GLU A 428 8.44 -3.29 14.32
N ALA A 429 9.65 -3.13 13.76
CA ALA A 429 10.78 -3.97 14.13
C ALA A 429 12.12 -3.41 13.67
N ASN A 430 13.13 -3.53 14.52
CA ASN A 430 14.55 -3.21 14.30
C ASN A 430 14.78 -1.81 13.69
N GLY A 431 16.02 -1.49 13.37
CA GLY A 431 16.38 -0.23 12.74
C GLY A 431 17.17 0.72 13.62
N ASN A 432 17.87 1.63 12.95
CA ASN A 432 18.70 2.64 13.56
C ASN A 432 18.74 3.91 12.71
N GLY A 433 18.60 5.06 13.35
CA GLY A 433 18.80 6.35 12.70
C GLY A 433 17.63 6.74 11.80
N CYS A 434 16.60 7.32 12.38
CA CYS A 434 15.42 7.78 11.65
C CYS A 434 15.11 9.22 11.99
N LEU A 435 14.83 10.05 10.98
CA LEU A 435 14.42 11.44 11.14
C LEU A 435 13.03 11.63 10.56
N ILE A 436 12.09 12.07 11.39
CA ILE A 436 10.76 12.55 11.00
C ILE A 436 10.78 14.08 11.11
N ASP A 437 10.64 14.78 9.99
CA ASP A 437 10.82 16.24 9.92
C ASP A 437 9.75 16.90 9.06
N ARG A 438 9.08 17.94 9.58
CA ARG A 438 8.07 18.70 8.82
C ARG A 438 6.89 17.86 8.33
N CYS A 439 6.57 16.77 9.01
CA CYS A 439 5.41 15.95 8.70
C CYS A 439 4.14 16.50 9.35
N THR A 440 2.99 16.09 8.83
CA THR A 440 1.67 16.40 9.41
C THR A 440 0.92 15.10 9.65
N PHE A 441 0.52 14.87 10.90
CA PHE A 441 -0.30 13.73 11.32
C PHE A 441 -1.66 14.25 11.73
N GLN A 442 -2.74 13.75 11.15
CA GLN A 442 -4.07 14.30 11.41
C GLN A 442 -5.18 13.25 11.43
N ASN A 443 -6.03 13.29 12.46
CA ASN A 443 -7.29 12.54 12.48
C ASN A 443 -7.14 11.03 12.22
N ASN A 444 -6.07 10.42 12.72
CA ASN A 444 -5.90 8.97 12.67
C ASN A 444 -6.60 8.31 13.87
N ALA A 445 -7.20 7.14 13.68
CA ALA A 445 -7.87 6.38 14.74
C ALA A 445 -6.91 5.90 15.83
N GLY A 446 -5.68 5.54 15.45
CA GLY A 446 -4.56 5.23 16.35
C GLY A 446 -3.54 6.36 16.47
N ALA A 447 -2.42 6.09 17.15
CA ALA A 447 -1.40 7.09 17.42
C ALA A 447 -0.75 7.63 16.13
N ALA A 448 -0.31 8.89 16.12
CA ALA A 448 0.42 9.43 14.97
C ALA A 448 1.69 8.63 14.66
N ILE A 449 2.44 8.26 15.70
CA ILE A 449 3.67 7.45 15.58
C ILE A 449 3.70 6.40 16.69
N GLU A 450 3.98 5.15 16.31
CA GLU A 450 4.16 4.03 17.22
C GLU A 450 5.57 3.45 17.10
N VAL A 451 6.17 3.10 18.24
CA VAL A 451 7.42 2.34 18.30
C VAL A 451 7.18 1.01 18.98
N LEU A 452 6.98 -0.02 18.16
CA LEU A 452 6.52 -1.33 18.61
C LEU A 452 7.70 -2.24 18.99
N GLY A 453 7.48 -2.96 20.10
CA GLY A 453 8.44 -3.91 20.67
C GLY A 453 7.75 -5.24 20.97
N LEU A 454 6.95 -5.77 20.06
CA LEU A 454 6.13 -6.97 20.34
C LEU A 454 6.99 -8.23 20.51
N LYS A 455 7.84 -8.52 19.53
CA LYS A 455 8.77 -9.68 19.52
C LYS A 455 10.15 -9.35 18.97
N SER A 456 10.28 -8.22 18.27
CA SER A 456 11.51 -7.78 17.62
C SER A 456 12.02 -6.52 18.30
N PRO A 457 13.35 -6.30 18.38
CA PRO A 457 13.91 -5.10 18.99
C PRO A 457 13.34 -3.82 18.39
N GLN A 458 13.00 -2.86 19.24
CA GLN A 458 12.53 -1.54 18.79
C GLN A 458 13.62 -0.80 18.01
N THR A 459 13.19 0.06 17.09
CA THR A 459 14.05 1.03 16.39
C THR A 459 14.74 1.97 17.39
N THR A 460 15.98 2.33 17.09
CA THR A 460 16.82 3.20 17.93
C THR A 460 17.29 4.44 17.17
N ASN A 461 17.65 5.49 17.91
CA ASN A 461 18.09 6.79 17.38
C ASN A 461 17.04 7.42 16.46
N VAL A 462 15.82 7.55 16.99
CA VAL A 462 14.70 8.20 16.30
C VAL A 462 14.64 9.68 16.69
N GLU A 463 14.58 10.57 15.71
CA GLU A 463 14.43 12.00 15.90
C GLU A 463 13.12 12.46 15.27
N ILE A 464 12.24 13.07 16.08
CA ILE A 464 10.93 13.57 15.64
C ILE A 464 10.90 15.07 15.89
N ARG A 465 10.91 15.86 14.81
CA ARG A 465 10.99 17.31 14.94
C ARG A 465 10.17 18.09 13.95
N SER A 466 9.93 19.35 14.29
CA SER A 466 9.33 20.34 13.39
C SER A 466 8.05 19.83 12.72
N SER A 467 7.25 18.98 13.38
CA SER A 467 6.09 18.32 12.78
C SER A 467 4.78 18.73 13.48
N ARG A 468 3.65 18.59 12.79
CA ARG A 468 2.30 18.88 13.30
C ARG A 468 1.59 17.58 13.70
N PHE A 469 1.00 17.57 14.89
CA PHE A 469 0.19 16.47 15.42
C PHE A 469 -1.21 16.98 15.73
N ILE A 470 -2.21 16.56 14.97
CA ILE A 470 -3.54 17.16 14.99
C ILE A 470 -4.59 16.07 15.25
N LYS A 471 -5.01 15.95 16.50
CA LYS A 471 -6.16 15.14 16.92
C LYS A 471 -6.06 13.69 16.44
N ASN A 472 -4.91 13.05 16.65
CA ASN A 472 -4.79 11.62 16.37
C ASN A 472 -5.25 10.80 17.58
N ASN A 473 -5.29 9.49 17.37
CA ASN A 473 -5.74 8.50 18.33
C ASN A 473 -7.21 8.67 18.73
N THR A 474 -8.07 8.96 17.75
CA THR A 474 -9.50 9.22 17.97
C THR A 474 -10.25 8.01 18.53
N ALA A 475 -9.70 6.80 18.38
CA ALA A 475 -10.27 5.55 18.86
C ALA A 475 -9.52 4.95 20.07
N SER A 476 -8.56 5.67 20.66
CA SER A 476 -7.81 5.23 21.86
C SER A 476 -7.11 3.87 21.70
N LYS A 477 -6.44 3.66 20.58
CA LYS A 477 -5.73 2.43 20.20
C LYS A 477 -4.37 2.35 20.88
N LEU A 478 -3.97 1.14 21.31
CA LEU A 478 -2.75 0.72 22.06
C LEU A 478 -2.35 1.53 23.32
N GLY A 479 -2.43 2.85 23.32
CA GLY A 479 -2.33 3.77 24.47
C GLY A 479 -2.77 5.17 24.05
N PRO A 480 -3.27 6.03 24.96
CA PRO A 480 -3.93 7.27 24.57
C PRO A 480 -2.92 8.40 24.30
N SER A 481 -2.16 8.29 23.20
CA SER A 481 -1.16 9.31 22.84
C SER A 481 -1.01 9.58 21.36
N GLU A 482 -0.49 10.75 21.02
CA GLU A 482 -0.01 11.09 19.67
C GLU A 482 1.25 10.28 19.31
N ILE A 483 2.22 10.17 20.22
CA ILE A 483 3.43 9.35 20.05
C ILE A 483 3.48 8.29 21.15
N PHE A 484 3.50 7.01 20.74
CA PHE A 484 3.41 5.89 21.66
C PHE A 484 4.64 4.97 21.59
N ILE A 485 5.31 4.76 22.72
CA ILE A 485 6.39 3.77 22.87
C ILE A 485 5.85 2.55 23.62
N TRP A 486 5.78 1.43 22.91
CA TRP A 486 5.24 0.18 23.45
C TRP A 486 6.13 -0.39 24.56
N GLY A 487 5.51 -0.96 25.59
CA GLY A 487 6.24 -1.53 26.73
C GLY A 487 5.49 -2.55 27.58
N ARG A 488 4.31 -3.04 27.13
CA ARG A 488 3.44 -3.92 27.93
C ARG A 488 4.12 -5.18 28.46
N THR A 489 5.04 -5.76 27.70
CA THR A 489 5.93 -6.84 28.17
C THR A 489 7.38 -6.37 28.09
N PRO A 490 7.91 -5.76 29.16
CA PRO A 490 9.20 -5.09 29.10
C PRO A 490 10.37 -6.09 29.10
N ASP A 491 10.81 -6.50 27.90
CA ASP A 491 12.02 -7.28 27.67
C ASP A 491 13.16 -6.36 27.21
N PRO A 492 14.31 -6.27 27.89
CA PRO A 492 15.43 -5.39 27.52
C PRO A 492 16.09 -5.72 26.17
N ALA A 493 15.92 -6.93 25.64
CA ALA A 493 16.38 -7.26 24.28
C ALA A 493 15.47 -6.64 23.21
N VAL A 494 14.23 -6.31 23.58
CA VAL A 494 13.15 -5.89 22.70
C VAL A 494 12.81 -4.40 22.90
N CYS A 495 12.39 -4.04 24.11
CA CYS A 495 12.11 -2.68 24.55
C CYS A 495 13.41 -1.93 24.81
N ARG A 496 13.96 -1.29 23.79
CA ARG A 496 15.27 -0.63 23.85
C ARG A 496 15.37 0.64 23.02
N SER A 497 14.24 1.15 22.54
CA SER A 497 14.19 2.33 21.69
C SER A 497 14.90 3.53 22.33
N THR A 498 15.48 4.36 21.48
CA THR A 498 16.07 5.64 21.86
C THR A 498 15.61 6.72 20.91
N GLY A 499 15.37 7.94 21.42
CA GLY A 499 15.00 9.04 20.55
C GLY A 499 14.89 10.42 21.21
N THR A 500 14.70 11.42 20.36
CA THR A 500 14.49 12.82 20.78
C THR A 500 13.30 13.42 20.03
N ILE A 501 12.43 14.12 20.75
CA ILE A 501 11.21 14.74 20.22
C ILE A 501 11.24 16.23 20.52
N TYR A 502 11.30 17.09 19.50
CA TYR A 502 11.40 18.53 19.74
C TYR A 502 10.92 19.45 18.61
N GLY A 503 10.53 20.68 18.96
CA GLY A 503 10.11 21.68 17.99
C GLY A 503 8.80 21.33 17.27
N ASN A 504 8.02 20.38 17.80
CA ASN A 504 6.74 19.98 17.21
C ASN A 504 5.60 20.84 17.76
N GLY A 505 4.54 20.98 16.96
CA GLY A 505 3.27 21.55 17.39
C GLY A 505 2.22 20.46 17.53
N TYR A 506 1.35 20.55 18.54
CA TYR A 506 0.28 19.56 18.70
C TYR A 506 -1.04 20.13 19.20
N VAL A 507 -2.14 19.54 18.74
CA VAL A 507 -3.51 19.77 19.20
C VAL A 507 -4.08 18.38 19.54
N THR A 508 -4.21 18.04 20.82
CA THR A 508 -4.76 16.74 21.23
C THR A 508 -6.28 16.79 21.41
N ILE A 509 -6.90 15.61 21.42
CA ILE A 509 -8.28 15.44 21.89
C ILE A 509 -8.30 15.10 23.39
N PRO A 510 -9.44 15.29 24.10
CA PRO A 510 -9.55 14.93 25.51
C PRO A 510 -9.16 13.48 25.77
N GLY A 511 -8.31 13.26 26.77
CA GLY A 511 -7.83 11.93 27.15
C GLY A 511 -6.58 11.46 26.39
N VAL A 512 -6.16 12.16 25.32
CA VAL A 512 -4.95 11.83 24.56
C VAL A 512 -3.78 12.73 24.97
N GLU A 513 -2.67 12.11 25.36
CA GLU A 513 -1.41 12.77 25.68
C GLU A 513 -0.54 12.99 24.42
N PHE A 514 0.41 13.92 24.48
CA PHE A 514 1.33 14.09 23.35
C PHE A 514 2.32 12.91 23.22
N PHE A 515 2.77 12.35 24.35
CA PHE A 515 3.77 11.29 24.36
C PHE A 515 3.58 10.36 25.54
N VAL A 516 3.54 9.05 25.28
CA VAL A 516 3.53 8.01 26.31
C VAL A 516 4.64 7.00 26.05
N ASN A 517 5.33 6.61 27.12
CA ASN A 517 6.34 5.56 27.10
C ASN A 517 6.05 4.53 28.20
N GLU A 518 5.68 3.32 27.80
CA GLU A 518 5.33 2.25 28.72
C GLU A 518 6.56 1.48 29.27
N ALA A 519 7.74 1.65 28.69
CA ALA A 519 8.98 1.01 29.13
C ALA A 519 10.12 2.01 29.45
N PRO A 520 9.89 3.04 30.29
CA PRO A 520 10.85 4.14 30.48
C PRO A 520 12.15 3.74 31.20
N LYS A 521 12.19 2.55 31.81
CA LYS A 521 13.40 2.00 32.43
C LYS A 521 14.34 1.33 31.43
N LEU A 522 13.83 0.95 30.26
CA LEU A 522 14.55 0.19 29.25
C LEU A 522 14.80 1.01 27.97
N THR A 523 13.95 2.01 27.73
CA THR A 523 14.04 2.93 26.60
C THR A 523 14.56 4.30 27.05
N SER A 524 15.05 5.13 26.12
CA SER A 524 15.58 6.45 26.45
C SER A 524 15.08 7.51 25.48
N TRP A 525 14.17 8.37 25.96
CA TRP A 525 13.53 9.40 25.16
C TRP A 525 13.67 10.77 25.81
N THR A 526 14.07 11.77 25.01
CA THR A 526 14.18 13.17 25.46
C THR A 526 13.15 14.02 24.75
N LEU A 527 12.39 14.82 25.51
CA LEU A 527 11.41 15.76 24.99
C LEU A 527 11.87 17.18 25.32
N ARG A 528 11.81 18.09 24.34
CA ARG A 528 12.06 19.53 24.56
C ARG A 528 11.32 20.37 23.53
N ASP A 529 10.99 21.61 23.85
CA ASP A 529 10.52 22.61 22.88
C ASP A 529 9.30 22.19 22.02
N ASN A 530 8.43 21.31 22.52
CA ASN A 530 7.17 20.94 21.85
C ASN A 530 6.04 21.84 22.38
N THR A 531 5.20 22.36 21.49
CA THR A 531 4.22 23.41 21.80
C THR A 531 2.79 22.91 21.63
N PRO A 532 1.96 22.89 22.70
CA PRO A 532 0.52 22.67 22.56
C PRO A 532 -0.17 23.90 21.95
N TYR A 533 -1.18 23.67 21.13
CA TYR A 533 -2.09 24.70 20.61
C TYR A 533 -3.53 24.37 20.97
N ALA A 534 -4.37 25.40 21.14
CA ALA A 534 -5.78 25.19 21.50
C ALA A 534 -6.63 24.83 20.28
N THR A 535 -6.24 25.31 19.10
CA THR A 535 -7.01 25.17 17.86
C THR A 535 -6.13 24.77 16.68
N ILE A 536 -6.76 24.23 15.63
CA ILE A 536 -6.10 23.87 14.38
C ILE A 536 -5.57 25.13 13.68
N GLU A 537 -6.34 26.22 13.73
CA GLU A 537 -6.00 27.51 13.14
C GLU A 537 -4.73 28.13 13.77
N GLU A 538 -4.53 27.93 15.08
CA GLU A 538 -3.34 28.41 15.78
C GLU A 538 -2.07 27.65 15.37
N ILE A 539 -2.12 26.31 15.37
CA ILE A 539 -0.97 25.50 14.95
C ILE A 539 -0.63 25.75 13.48
N ASP A 540 -1.62 25.92 12.61
CA ASP A 540 -1.38 26.21 11.19
C ASP A 540 -0.76 27.59 10.94
N ARG A 541 -1.08 28.57 11.80
CA ARG A 541 -0.42 29.88 11.76
C ARG A 541 1.03 29.79 12.24
N ALA A 542 1.29 29.01 13.28
CA ALA A 542 2.62 28.86 13.87
C ALA A 542 3.55 27.97 13.03
N MET A 543 2.98 26.99 12.34
CA MET A 543 3.68 26.03 11.49
C MET A 543 3.04 26.02 10.10
N PRO A 544 3.30 27.05 9.28
CA PRO A 544 2.59 27.28 8.02
C PRO A 544 3.10 26.37 6.89
N PHE A 545 3.13 25.06 7.09
CA PHE A 545 3.45 24.09 6.04
C PHE A 545 2.45 24.18 4.89
N ASN A 546 2.89 23.75 3.71
CA ASN A 546 1.98 23.55 2.58
C ASN A 546 0.92 22.51 2.94
N ARG A 547 -0.31 22.70 2.47
CA ARG A 547 -1.39 21.73 2.58
C ARG A 547 -1.62 21.14 1.20
N PRO A 548 -1.84 19.81 1.08
CA PRO A 548 -2.21 19.23 -0.21
C PRO A 548 -3.43 19.92 -0.82
N PRO A 549 -3.49 20.06 -2.16
CA PRO A 549 -4.66 20.64 -2.83
C PRO A 549 -5.89 19.78 -2.58
N LEU A 550 -7.04 20.40 -2.38
CA LEU A 550 -8.32 19.68 -2.29
C LEU A 550 -8.86 19.45 -3.70
N VAL A 551 -9.27 18.21 -3.98
CA VAL A 551 -9.77 17.77 -5.28
C VAL A 551 -11.07 17.00 -5.06
N ASP A 552 -12.09 17.35 -5.85
CA ASP A 552 -13.39 16.70 -5.90
C ASP A 552 -13.80 16.62 -7.36
N ALA A 553 -13.95 15.40 -7.89
CA ALA A 553 -14.31 15.13 -9.27
C ALA A 553 -15.81 15.38 -9.55
N GLY A 554 -16.62 15.52 -8.49
CA GLY A 554 -18.07 15.66 -8.52
C GLY A 554 -18.81 14.32 -8.42
N ASP A 555 -20.13 14.39 -8.24
CA ASP A 555 -20.99 13.21 -8.12
C ASP A 555 -21.00 12.35 -9.39
N ASP A 556 -21.20 11.03 -9.21
CA ASP A 556 -21.38 10.08 -10.31
C ASP A 556 -22.57 10.45 -11.21
N ILE A 557 -22.35 10.35 -12.53
CA ILE A 557 -23.27 10.86 -13.53
C ILE A 557 -23.94 9.71 -14.29
N ARG A 558 -25.26 9.79 -14.43
CA ARG A 558 -26.06 8.86 -15.25
C ARG A 558 -26.85 9.67 -16.26
N THR A 559 -26.60 9.44 -17.55
CA THR A 559 -27.24 10.23 -18.62
C THR A 559 -27.31 9.44 -19.91
N ASP A 560 -28.31 9.68 -20.75
CA ASP A 560 -28.38 9.15 -22.12
C ASP A 560 -27.78 10.11 -23.15
N GLY A 561 -27.24 11.25 -22.72
CA GLY A 561 -26.52 12.22 -23.53
C GLY A 561 -25.03 11.91 -23.65
N LEU A 562 -24.48 12.04 -24.86
CA LEU A 562 -23.05 11.84 -25.11
C LEU A 562 -22.18 13.06 -24.72
N LYS A 563 -22.78 14.21 -24.46
CA LYS A 563 -22.08 15.41 -23.97
C LYS A 563 -22.43 15.62 -22.51
N VAL A 564 -21.44 15.50 -21.65
CA VAL A 564 -21.62 15.49 -20.20
C VAL A 564 -20.79 16.60 -19.57
N PRO A 565 -21.43 17.56 -18.87
CA PRO A 565 -20.71 18.50 -18.04
C PRO A 565 -20.06 17.78 -16.86
N LEU A 566 -18.76 17.97 -16.68
CA LEU A 566 -18.03 17.55 -15.48
C LEU A 566 -17.94 18.74 -14.53
N ALA A 567 -18.41 18.56 -13.31
CA ALA A 567 -18.58 19.64 -12.33
C ALA A 567 -17.51 19.66 -11.24
N GLY A 568 -16.28 19.25 -11.57
CA GLY A 568 -15.19 19.15 -10.61
C GLY A 568 -14.83 20.46 -9.92
N SER A 569 -14.24 20.33 -8.73
CA SER A 569 -13.76 21.46 -7.92
C SER A 569 -12.35 21.20 -7.42
N VAL A 570 -11.54 22.25 -7.43
CA VAL A 570 -10.15 22.23 -6.95
C VAL A 570 -9.91 23.48 -6.13
N SER A 571 -9.26 23.34 -4.98
CA SER A 571 -8.80 24.46 -4.17
C SER A 571 -7.44 24.17 -3.54
N ASP A 572 -6.69 25.23 -3.25
CA ASP A 572 -5.32 25.16 -2.77
C ASP A 572 -5.04 26.32 -1.81
N ASP A 573 -4.06 26.16 -0.89
CA ASP A 573 -3.72 27.20 0.08
C ASP A 573 -2.72 28.25 -0.47
N GLY A 574 -2.32 28.11 -1.73
CA GLY A 574 -1.40 29.01 -2.44
C GLY A 574 0.07 28.72 -2.16
N LYS A 575 0.40 27.69 -1.38
CA LYS A 575 1.78 27.23 -1.17
C LYS A 575 2.11 26.08 -2.13
N PRO A 576 3.40 25.78 -2.33
CA PRO A 576 4.59 26.49 -1.87
C PRO A 576 4.82 27.85 -2.56
N GLY A 577 3.92 28.30 -3.44
CA GLY A 577 3.91 29.64 -4.04
C GLY A 577 4.88 29.85 -5.20
N HIS A 578 5.74 28.87 -5.52
CA HIS A 578 6.70 28.94 -6.62
C HIS A 578 6.24 28.22 -7.90
N LYS A 579 5.19 27.38 -7.81
CA LYS A 579 4.48 26.81 -8.96
C LYS A 579 3.01 27.20 -8.87
N ARG A 580 2.38 27.33 -10.04
CA ARG A 580 0.93 27.51 -10.13
C ARG A 580 0.28 26.13 -10.04
N LEU A 581 -0.80 26.03 -9.26
CA LEU A 581 -1.66 24.86 -9.22
C LEU A 581 -2.02 24.39 -10.63
N SER A 582 -1.63 23.17 -10.96
CA SER A 582 -1.97 22.48 -12.20
C SER A 582 -3.20 21.61 -11.97
N VAL A 583 -4.10 21.57 -12.95
CA VAL A 583 -5.30 20.73 -12.92
C VAL A 583 -5.32 19.89 -14.19
N ALA A 584 -5.69 18.63 -14.07
CA ALA A 584 -5.78 17.72 -15.22
C ALA A 584 -6.91 16.71 -15.04
N TRP A 585 -7.74 16.58 -16.07
CA TRP A 585 -8.67 15.48 -16.27
C TRP A 585 -8.03 14.41 -17.14
N GLU A 586 -8.25 13.15 -16.77
CA GLU A 586 -7.88 12.02 -17.58
C GLU A 586 -8.89 10.88 -17.47
N VAL A 587 -8.91 10.02 -18.49
CA VAL A 587 -9.69 8.78 -18.47
C VAL A 587 -8.84 7.69 -17.86
N LEU A 588 -9.35 7.04 -16.82
CA LEU A 588 -8.71 5.88 -16.20
C LEU A 588 -9.20 4.59 -16.85
N GLU A 589 -10.52 4.45 -17.00
CA GLU A 589 -11.18 3.33 -17.69
C GLU A 589 -12.35 3.81 -18.55
N GLY A 590 -12.66 3.07 -19.61
CA GLY A 590 -13.78 3.44 -20.48
C GLY A 590 -14.08 2.45 -21.59
N SER A 591 -15.36 2.41 -21.99
CA SER A 591 -15.85 1.55 -23.08
C SER A 591 -15.54 2.09 -24.49
N GLY A 592 -15.05 3.33 -24.59
CA GLY A 592 -14.80 4.02 -25.85
C GLY A 592 -13.95 5.28 -25.68
N GLY A 593 -13.77 6.03 -26.77
CA GLY A 593 -13.03 7.29 -26.72
C GLY A 593 -13.80 8.40 -26.00
N VAL A 594 -13.06 9.22 -25.25
CA VAL A 594 -13.58 10.43 -24.58
C VAL A 594 -12.77 11.63 -25.04
N ALA A 595 -13.46 12.70 -25.42
CA ALA A 595 -12.85 13.99 -25.75
C ALA A 595 -13.25 15.02 -24.70
N LEU A 596 -12.27 15.66 -24.07
CA LEU A 596 -12.47 16.75 -23.12
C LEU A 596 -12.30 18.08 -23.86
N GLU A 597 -13.23 19.01 -23.69
CA GLU A 597 -13.12 20.35 -24.30
C GLU A 597 -11.91 21.11 -23.77
N ASP A 598 -11.74 21.13 -22.45
CA ASP A 598 -10.54 21.58 -21.77
C ASP A 598 -10.19 20.60 -20.65
N ALA A 599 -9.17 19.77 -20.85
CA ALA A 599 -8.71 18.81 -19.86
C ALA A 599 -7.98 19.49 -18.68
N THR A 600 -7.69 20.79 -18.74
CA THR A 600 -6.97 21.53 -17.69
C THR A 600 -7.89 22.40 -16.82
N ALA A 601 -9.19 22.37 -17.07
CA ALA A 601 -10.20 23.05 -16.27
C ALA A 601 -10.96 22.04 -15.39
N ALA A 602 -11.06 22.31 -14.08
CA ALA A 602 -11.81 21.45 -13.15
C ALA A 602 -13.27 21.28 -13.58
N ARG A 603 -13.90 22.35 -14.10
CA ARG A 603 -15.21 22.32 -14.75
C ARG A 603 -15.02 22.31 -16.26
N THR A 604 -15.50 21.27 -16.92
CA THR A 604 -15.31 21.05 -18.37
C THR A 604 -16.47 20.24 -18.94
N VAL A 605 -16.43 19.95 -20.25
CA VAL A 605 -17.39 19.05 -20.90
C VAL A 605 -16.65 17.87 -21.51
N ALA A 606 -17.10 16.66 -21.19
CA ALA A 606 -16.66 15.43 -21.82
C ALA A 606 -17.65 15.01 -22.92
N THR A 607 -17.12 14.68 -24.09
CA THR A 607 -17.87 14.07 -25.19
C THR A 607 -17.46 12.61 -25.34
N PHE A 608 -18.42 11.71 -25.14
CA PHE A 608 -18.26 10.27 -25.23
C PHE A 608 -18.63 9.79 -26.63
N GLN A 609 -17.85 8.87 -27.20
CA GLN A 609 -18.11 8.34 -28.54
C GLN A 609 -19.23 7.30 -28.56
N THR A 610 -19.43 6.57 -27.46
CA THR A 610 -20.40 5.49 -27.34
C THR A 610 -21.02 5.43 -25.94
N PRO A 611 -22.27 4.98 -25.80
CA PRO A 611 -22.80 4.55 -24.51
C PRO A 611 -21.90 3.51 -23.83
N GLY A 612 -21.84 3.54 -22.51
CA GLY A 612 -21.01 2.65 -21.71
C GLY A 612 -20.62 3.25 -20.35
N ASP A 613 -19.82 2.50 -19.62
CA ASP A 613 -19.28 2.88 -18.32
C ASP A 613 -17.87 3.44 -18.48
N TYR A 614 -17.59 4.53 -17.76
CA TYR A 614 -16.34 5.27 -17.79
C TYR A 614 -15.94 5.70 -16.38
N LEU A 615 -14.65 5.65 -16.09
CA LEU A 615 -14.06 6.17 -14.85
C LEU A 615 -13.08 7.28 -15.24
N LEU A 616 -13.39 8.51 -14.84
CA LEU A 616 -12.55 9.67 -15.09
C LEU A 616 -11.88 10.09 -13.78
N ARG A 617 -10.68 10.66 -13.88
CA ARG A 617 -9.86 11.09 -12.76
C ARG A 617 -9.52 12.56 -12.91
N LEU A 618 -9.78 13.35 -11.87
CA LEU A 618 -9.36 14.73 -11.73
C LEU A 618 -8.13 14.78 -10.83
N VAL A 619 -7.08 15.47 -11.27
CA VAL A 619 -5.82 15.64 -10.53
C VAL A 619 -5.58 17.12 -10.29
N ALA A 620 -5.10 17.47 -9.10
CA ALA A 620 -4.53 18.78 -8.83
C ALA A 620 -3.12 18.65 -8.24
N ASP A 621 -2.17 19.45 -8.73
CA ASP A 621 -0.76 19.43 -8.34
C ASP A 621 -0.28 20.86 -8.06
N ASP A 622 0.11 21.13 -6.81
CA ASP A 622 0.61 22.44 -6.38
C ASP A 622 2.13 22.60 -6.62
N GLY A 623 2.80 21.51 -7.05
CA GLY A 623 4.24 21.46 -7.30
C GLY A 623 5.07 20.78 -6.23
N GLU A 624 4.54 20.66 -5.02
CA GLU A 624 5.09 19.94 -3.88
C GLU A 624 4.24 18.71 -3.56
N PHE A 625 2.92 18.87 -3.45
CA PHE A 625 1.93 17.81 -3.31
C PHE A 625 1.00 17.74 -4.53
N TRP A 626 0.40 16.58 -4.72
CA TRP A 626 -0.71 16.40 -5.64
C TRP A 626 -1.72 15.41 -5.06
N LEU A 627 -2.98 15.57 -5.42
CA LEU A 627 -4.08 14.68 -5.06
C LEU A 627 -4.96 14.43 -6.29
N SER A 628 -5.79 13.40 -6.19
CA SER A 628 -6.78 13.06 -7.19
C SER A 628 -8.07 12.57 -6.59
N ASP A 629 -9.11 12.68 -7.39
CA ASP A 629 -10.42 12.10 -7.14
C ASP A 629 -10.98 11.52 -8.46
N THR A 630 -11.91 10.58 -8.35
CA THR A 630 -12.50 9.89 -9.50
C THR A 630 -14.01 10.05 -9.54
N VAL A 631 -14.57 10.03 -10.76
CA VAL A 631 -16.02 10.08 -10.99
C VAL A 631 -16.42 9.01 -11.99
N ALA A 632 -17.48 8.27 -11.68
CA ALA A 632 -18.10 7.33 -12.61
C ALA A 632 -19.08 8.06 -13.52
N VAL A 633 -18.95 7.85 -14.83
CA VAL A 633 -19.88 8.38 -15.83
C VAL A 633 -20.51 7.21 -16.59
N HIS A 634 -21.80 7.05 -16.38
CA HIS A 634 -22.64 6.05 -17.02
C HIS A 634 -23.43 6.68 -18.17
N VAL A 635 -22.96 6.45 -19.39
CA VAL A 635 -23.66 6.88 -20.60
C VAL A 635 -24.63 5.78 -21.03
N LEU A 636 -25.92 6.00 -20.77
CA LEU A 636 -27.01 5.09 -21.06
C LEU A 636 -27.37 5.08 -22.55
N PRO A 637 -28.01 4.02 -23.06
CA PRO A 637 -28.64 4.06 -24.38
C PRO A 637 -29.67 5.19 -24.49
N ALA A 638 -29.79 5.76 -25.68
CA ALA A 638 -30.70 6.87 -25.95
C ALA A 638 -32.14 6.56 -25.48
N GLY A 639 -32.72 7.48 -24.71
CA GLY A 639 -34.09 7.37 -24.23
C GLY A 639 -34.26 6.45 -23.03
N VAL A 640 -33.19 6.02 -22.37
CA VAL A 640 -33.22 5.25 -21.12
C VAL A 640 -32.89 6.15 -19.94
N CYS A 641 -33.60 6.01 -18.83
CA CYS A 641 -33.23 6.64 -17.56
C CYS A 641 -33.25 5.64 -16.40
N VAL A 642 -32.55 5.99 -15.32
CA VAL A 642 -32.46 5.19 -14.09
C VAL A 642 -33.43 5.77 -13.06
N ALA A 643 -34.36 4.94 -12.58
CA ALA A 643 -35.34 5.32 -11.56
C ALA A 643 -34.75 5.26 -10.15
N THR A 644 -33.89 4.27 -9.90
CA THR A 644 -33.03 4.18 -8.71
C THR A 644 -31.77 3.42 -9.08
N ALA A 645 -30.67 3.77 -8.43
CA ALA A 645 -29.36 3.17 -8.62
C ALA A 645 -28.78 2.72 -7.30
N TRP A 646 -28.06 1.61 -7.34
CA TRP A 646 -27.13 1.20 -6.31
C TRP A 646 -25.78 0.91 -6.97
N GLU A 647 -24.70 1.55 -6.54
CA GLU A 647 -23.40 1.53 -7.22
C GLU A 647 -22.22 1.19 -6.32
N PHE A 648 -22.44 1.15 -5.00
CA PHE A 648 -21.43 0.65 -4.06
C PHE A 648 -20.09 1.41 -4.14
N ASN A 649 -20.14 2.71 -4.45
CA ASN A 649 -18.96 3.56 -4.61
C ASN A 649 -18.39 4.04 -3.27
N THR A 650 -19.15 3.94 -2.17
CA THR A 650 -18.68 4.29 -0.83
C THR A 650 -18.18 3.04 -0.10
N PRO A 651 -16.90 2.96 0.32
CA PRO A 651 -16.38 1.83 1.08
C PRO A 651 -17.25 1.47 2.30
N LEU A 652 -17.50 0.18 2.48
CA LEU A 652 -18.34 -0.42 3.53
C LEU A 652 -19.84 -0.09 3.48
N ASP A 653 -20.29 0.83 2.63
CA ASP A 653 -21.70 1.12 2.45
C ASP A 653 -22.32 0.21 1.38
N LYS A 654 -23.16 -0.73 1.83
CA LYS A 654 -23.95 -1.60 0.95
C LYS A 654 -25.19 -0.91 0.39
N GLU A 655 -25.39 0.38 0.70
CA GLU A 655 -26.55 1.17 0.29
C GLU A 655 -27.88 0.51 0.68
N GLY A 656 -27.85 -0.15 1.85
CA GLY A 656 -28.95 -0.89 2.46
C GLY A 656 -29.20 -2.29 1.88
N TRP A 657 -28.38 -2.79 0.96
CA TRP A 657 -28.40 -4.21 0.57
C TRP A 657 -27.88 -5.11 1.69
N THR A 658 -28.44 -6.33 1.79
CA THR A 658 -28.01 -7.33 2.78
C THR A 658 -27.79 -8.70 2.15
N ASP A 659 -26.69 -9.36 2.52
CA ASP A 659 -26.43 -10.76 2.21
C ASP A 659 -27.19 -11.71 3.16
N VAL A 660 -27.76 -12.77 2.59
CA VAL A 660 -28.48 -13.81 3.32
C VAL A 660 -27.94 -15.18 2.91
N ASN A 661 -27.69 -16.02 3.90
CA ASN A 661 -27.19 -17.39 3.76
C ASN A 661 -25.94 -17.54 2.85
N PRO A 662 -24.88 -16.71 2.95
CA PRO A 662 -23.69 -16.88 2.10
C PRO A 662 -22.89 -18.15 2.42
N GLY A 663 -23.11 -18.79 3.57
CA GLY A 663 -22.43 -20.02 4.00
C GLY A 663 -20.98 -19.83 4.46
N THR A 664 -20.33 -18.73 4.07
CA THR A 664 -19.04 -18.29 4.61
C THR A 664 -19.11 -18.05 6.12
N ARG A 665 -18.05 -18.42 6.83
CA ARG A 665 -17.93 -18.29 8.29
C ARG A 665 -16.56 -17.75 8.68
N VAL A 666 -16.42 -17.26 9.91
CA VAL A 666 -15.10 -16.97 10.48
C VAL A 666 -14.33 -18.29 10.61
N GLN A 667 -13.12 -18.33 10.05
CA GLN A 667 -12.25 -19.50 10.07
C GLN A 667 -10.97 -19.16 10.82
N GLN A 668 -10.56 -20.03 11.74
CA GLN A 668 -9.30 -19.89 12.46
C GLN A 668 -8.27 -20.84 11.88
N TRP A 669 -7.08 -20.33 11.62
CA TRP A 669 -5.95 -21.08 11.11
C TRP A 669 -4.89 -21.12 12.21
N PRO A 670 -4.82 -22.25 12.94
CA PRO A 670 -3.84 -22.38 14.00
C PRO A 670 -2.44 -22.45 13.39
N ASP A 671 -1.56 -21.58 13.86
CA ASP A 671 -0.12 -21.64 13.62
C ASP A 671 0.59 -21.35 14.95
N PRO A 672 1.62 -22.13 15.33
CA PRO A 672 2.28 -21.96 16.62
C PRO A 672 2.96 -20.60 16.82
N TYR A 673 3.20 -19.85 15.75
CA TYR A 673 3.91 -18.57 15.80
C TYR A 673 3.04 -17.38 15.36
N ARG A 674 2.09 -17.59 14.45
CA ARG A 674 1.28 -16.58 13.76
C ARG A 674 -0.13 -17.11 13.46
N PRO A 675 -0.97 -17.39 14.47
CA PRO A 675 -2.37 -17.76 14.23
C PRO A 675 -3.05 -16.68 13.38
N THR A 676 -3.92 -17.09 12.46
CA THR A 676 -4.66 -16.16 11.61
C THR A 676 -6.15 -16.46 11.62
N VAL A 677 -6.94 -15.44 11.33
CA VAL A 677 -8.38 -15.54 11.23
C VAL A 677 -8.79 -15.02 9.86
N SER A 678 -9.61 -15.79 9.14
CA SER A 678 -10.30 -15.33 7.94
C SER A 678 -11.73 -15.02 8.30
N HIS A 679 -12.10 -13.76 8.18
CA HIS A 679 -13.47 -13.29 8.24
C HIS A 679 -14.14 -13.42 6.86
N PRO A 680 -15.46 -13.65 6.82
CA PRO A 680 -16.23 -13.66 5.58
C PRO A 680 -16.03 -12.39 4.74
N VAL A 681 -15.82 -12.57 3.44
CA VAL A 681 -15.80 -11.47 2.47
C VAL A 681 -17.23 -11.18 2.02
N ARG A 682 -17.79 -10.08 2.51
CA ARG A 682 -19.17 -9.63 2.28
C ARG A 682 -19.32 -8.14 2.54
N TYR A 683 -18.52 -7.33 1.86
CA TYR A 683 -18.41 -5.89 2.12
C TYR A 683 -18.31 -5.12 0.80
N VAL A 684 -18.43 -3.79 0.89
CA VAL A 684 -18.19 -2.89 -0.23
C VAL A 684 -16.77 -2.34 -0.16
N ALA A 685 -16.03 -2.47 -1.24
CA ALA A 685 -14.70 -1.88 -1.39
C ALA A 685 -14.38 -1.70 -2.87
N GLY A 686 -13.72 -0.59 -3.20
CA GLY A 686 -13.29 -0.28 -4.55
C GLY A 686 -14.42 -0.16 -5.59
N GLY A 687 -15.59 0.36 -5.22
CA GLY A 687 -16.72 0.43 -6.15
C GLY A 687 -17.41 -0.91 -6.41
N TYR A 688 -17.19 -1.93 -5.55
CA TYR A 688 -17.84 -3.22 -5.68
C TYR A 688 -18.40 -3.72 -4.36
N TYR A 689 -19.62 -4.26 -4.38
CA TYR A 689 -20.08 -5.18 -3.35
C TYR A 689 -19.52 -6.58 -3.63
N ILE A 690 -18.52 -6.96 -2.85
CA ILE A 690 -17.84 -8.27 -2.92
C ILE A 690 -18.53 -9.24 -1.97
N LEU A 691 -19.04 -10.35 -2.50
CA LEU A 691 -19.67 -11.42 -1.74
C LEU A 691 -19.04 -12.78 -2.08
N ALA A 692 -18.33 -13.34 -1.11
CA ALA A 692 -17.91 -14.73 -1.12
C ALA A 692 -19.04 -15.65 -0.64
N ILE A 693 -19.18 -16.80 -1.31
CA ILE A 693 -20.20 -17.81 -1.05
C ILE A 693 -19.49 -19.15 -0.83
N GLU A 694 -19.89 -19.90 0.20
CA GLU A 694 -19.34 -21.21 0.52
C GLU A 694 -20.45 -22.22 0.79
N ASP A 695 -20.49 -23.29 -0.01
CA ASP A 695 -21.41 -24.44 0.12
C ASP A 695 -22.87 -24.06 0.42
N SER A 696 -23.38 -23.00 -0.23
CA SER A 696 -24.72 -22.48 0.07
C SER A 696 -25.73 -22.78 -1.04
N PRO A 697 -26.85 -23.45 -0.75
CA PRO A 697 -27.92 -23.70 -1.72
C PRO A 697 -28.91 -22.53 -1.87
N ASP A 698 -28.83 -21.50 -1.01
CA ASP A 698 -29.80 -20.39 -0.94
C ASP A 698 -29.11 -19.03 -0.68
N ALA A 699 -27.85 -18.86 -1.10
CA ALA A 699 -27.20 -17.56 -1.03
C ALA A 699 -27.96 -16.53 -1.88
N HIS A 700 -28.37 -15.42 -1.27
CA HIS A 700 -29.08 -14.34 -1.94
C HIS A 700 -28.80 -12.97 -1.34
N LEU A 701 -29.07 -11.93 -2.13
CA LEU A 701 -29.06 -10.55 -1.69
C LEU A 701 -30.48 -10.01 -1.59
N LEU A 702 -30.73 -9.17 -0.59
CA LEU A 702 -31.97 -8.38 -0.47
C LEU A 702 -31.63 -6.90 -0.65
N SER A 703 -32.44 -6.19 -1.43
CA SER A 703 -32.37 -4.72 -1.49
C SER A 703 -32.87 -4.11 -0.17
N PRO A 704 -32.73 -2.78 0.01
CA PRO A 704 -33.50 -2.08 1.04
C PRO A 704 -34.99 -2.44 0.95
N ASP A 705 -35.65 -2.56 2.10
CA ASP A 705 -37.10 -2.73 2.19
C ASP A 705 -37.83 -1.39 1.92
N ARG A 706 -39.12 -1.47 1.60
CA ARG A 706 -40.01 -0.31 1.36
C ARG A 706 -39.48 0.66 0.30
N LEU A 707 -39.00 0.11 -0.83
CA LEU A 707 -38.53 0.92 -1.97
C LEU A 707 -39.58 1.92 -2.48
N GLY A 708 -40.86 1.55 -2.45
CA GLY A 708 -41.98 2.45 -2.73
C GLY A 708 -42.06 2.93 -4.18
N LEU A 709 -41.30 2.32 -5.09
CA LEU A 709 -41.23 2.67 -6.51
C LEU A 709 -42.40 2.04 -7.26
N ASP A 710 -43.14 2.83 -8.04
CA ASP A 710 -44.16 2.29 -8.93
C ASP A 710 -43.50 1.61 -10.13
N VAL A 711 -43.57 0.27 -10.17
CA VAL A 711 -42.92 -0.53 -11.22
C VAL A 711 -43.83 -0.77 -12.42
N THR A 712 -45.08 -0.26 -12.40
CA THR A 712 -45.94 -0.32 -13.58
C THR A 712 -45.33 0.49 -14.72
N GLY A 713 -44.98 -0.19 -15.82
CA GLY A 713 -44.30 0.42 -16.97
C GLY A 713 -42.77 0.50 -16.85
N GLN A 714 -42.19 0.02 -15.75
CA GLN A 714 -40.74 -0.21 -15.64
C GLN A 714 -40.46 -1.65 -16.05
N GLU A 715 -39.64 -1.89 -17.07
CA GLU A 715 -39.60 -3.21 -17.71
C GLU A 715 -38.34 -4.01 -17.37
N SER A 716 -37.28 -3.38 -16.85
CA SER A 716 -36.01 -4.08 -16.61
C SER A 716 -35.26 -3.66 -15.35
N VAL A 717 -34.62 -4.65 -14.74
CA VAL A 717 -33.58 -4.47 -13.73
C VAL A 717 -32.24 -4.77 -14.38
N THR A 718 -31.33 -3.81 -14.34
CA THR A 718 -29.95 -4.00 -14.79
C THR A 718 -29.08 -4.36 -13.60
N ILE A 719 -28.26 -5.40 -13.77
CA ILE A 719 -27.32 -5.86 -12.76
C ILE A 719 -25.97 -5.98 -13.46
N ARG A 720 -24.95 -5.29 -12.98
CA ARG A 720 -23.59 -5.42 -13.48
C ARG A 720 -22.71 -6.06 -12.42
N PHE A 721 -22.10 -7.20 -12.74
CA PHE A 721 -21.25 -7.91 -11.79
C PHE A 721 -20.30 -8.91 -12.47
N GLN A 722 -19.28 -9.32 -11.74
CA GLN A 722 -18.39 -10.44 -12.06
C GLN A 722 -18.84 -11.70 -11.32
N ASN A 723 -18.91 -12.85 -12.01
CA ASN A 723 -19.40 -14.13 -11.47
C ASN A 723 -18.30 -15.21 -11.45
N HIS A 724 -17.53 -15.30 -10.36
CA HIS A 724 -16.54 -16.36 -10.17
C HIS A 724 -17.14 -17.68 -9.63
N THR A 725 -18.47 -17.80 -9.63
CA THR A 725 -19.16 -19.02 -9.23
C THR A 725 -19.44 -19.93 -10.44
N PRO A 726 -19.70 -21.23 -10.25
CA PRO A 726 -20.14 -22.11 -11.34
C PRO A 726 -21.60 -21.90 -11.78
N ALA A 727 -22.35 -20.97 -11.17
CA ALA A 727 -23.74 -20.72 -11.54
C ALA A 727 -23.83 -20.23 -12.98
N ALA A 728 -24.67 -20.88 -13.77
CA ALA A 728 -25.02 -20.47 -15.14
C ALA A 728 -26.38 -19.77 -15.22
N GLN A 729 -27.12 -19.75 -14.10
CA GLN A 729 -28.42 -19.11 -13.96
C GLN A 729 -28.54 -18.51 -12.56
N MET A 730 -29.22 -17.37 -12.49
CA MET A 730 -29.62 -16.71 -11.25
C MET A 730 -31.09 -16.30 -11.36
N ARG A 731 -31.71 -15.92 -10.25
CA ARG A 731 -33.13 -15.53 -10.25
C ARG A 731 -33.35 -14.23 -9.51
N LEU A 732 -34.01 -13.30 -10.18
CA LEU A 732 -34.51 -12.08 -9.56
C LEU A 732 -35.93 -12.31 -9.07
N ARG A 733 -36.20 -11.95 -7.82
CA ARG A 733 -37.51 -12.00 -7.18
C ARG A 733 -37.88 -10.62 -6.66
N PHE A 734 -39.16 -10.39 -6.45
CA PHE A 734 -39.65 -9.14 -5.85
C PHE A 734 -40.87 -9.35 -4.96
N THR A 735 -41.11 -8.38 -4.09
CA THR A 735 -42.37 -8.21 -3.35
C THR A 735 -42.95 -6.83 -3.62
N THR A 736 -44.24 -6.68 -3.38
CA THR A 736 -44.93 -5.38 -3.51
C THR A 736 -45.47 -4.95 -2.14
N GLU A 737 -45.84 -3.68 -2.00
CA GLU A 737 -46.49 -3.21 -0.76
C GLU A 737 -47.81 -3.95 -0.49
N ALA A 738 -48.50 -4.39 -1.55
CA ALA A 738 -49.76 -5.14 -1.46
C ALA A 738 -49.56 -6.63 -1.16
N ASP A 739 -48.43 -7.21 -1.55
CA ASP A 739 -48.12 -8.63 -1.37
C ASP A 739 -46.63 -8.83 -1.07
N GLY A 740 -46.37 -9.09 0.21
CA GLY A 740 -45.04 -9.34 0.78
C GLY A 740 -44.54 -10.78 0.65
N THR A 741 -45.24 -11.65 -0.06
CA THR A 741 -44.91 -13.08 -0.17
C THR A 741 -43.82 -13.31 -1.22
N TRP A 742 -42.76 -14.04 -0.87
CA TRP A 742 -41.75 -14.49 -1.85
C TRP A 742 -42.23 -15.77 -2.54
N ASP A 743 -42.69 -15.66 -3.80
CA ASP A 743 -43.14 -16.79 -4.60
C ASP A 743 -42.60 -16.72 -6.03
N ASP A 744 -42.70 -17.84 -6.76
CA ASP A 744 -42.12 -17.96 -8.10
C ASP A 744 -42.89 -17.16 -9.16
N VAL A 745 -44.16 -16.79 -8.90
CA VAL A 745 -44.93 -15.91 -9.82
C VAL A 745 -44.43 -14.46 -9.81
N LYS A 746 -43.75 -14.04 -8.73
CA LYS A 746 -43.03 -12.76 -8.62
C LYS A 746 -41.52 -12.93 -8.85
N SER A 747 -41.15 -13.70 -9.87
CA SER A 747 -39.75 -13.98 -10.16
C SER A 747 -39.43 -14.07 -11.65
N ARG A 748 -38.14 -13.90 -11.97
CA ARG A 748 -37.58 -14.11 -13.30
C ARG A 748 -36.19 -14.72 -13.18
N THR A 749 -36.02 -15.92 -13.73
CA THR A 749 -34.70 -16.53 -13.92
C THR A 749 -34.02 -15.92 -15.14
N PHE A 750 -32.72 -15.68 -15.05
CA PHE A 750 -31.90 -15.18 -16.14
C PHE A 750 -30.57 -15.94 -16.20
N ALA A 751 -30.00 -16.02 -17.41
CA ALA A 751 -28.72 -16.67 -17.62
C ALA A 751 -27.57 -15.76 -17.20
N VAL A 752 -26.54 -16.36 -16.59
CA VAL A 752 -25.29 -15.70 -16.23
C VAL A 752 -24.13 -16.52 -16.76
N THR A 753 -22.98 -15.89 -16.97
CA THR A 753 -21.78 -16.60 -17.45
C THR A 753 -21.11 -17.24 -16.24
N PRO A 754 -20.91 -18.57 -16.19
CA PRO A 754 -20.24 -19.22 -15.08
C PRO A 754 -18.72 -19.00 -15.14
N ARG A 755 -18.07 -18.83 -13.99
CA ARG A 755 -16.60 -18.65 -13.84
C ARG A 755 -16.05 -17.56 -14.76
N ASP A 756 -16.72 -16.42 -14.73
CA ASP A 756 -16.46 -15.31 -15.64
C ASP A 756 -15.54 -14.28 -15.01
N ASN A 757 -14.39 -14.06 -15.64
CA ASN A 757 -13.41 -13.08 -15.21
C ASN A 757 -13.82 -11.64 -15.61
N ASP A 758 -14.77 -11.50 -16.55
CA ASP A 758 -15.26 -10.19 -16.98
C ASP A 758 -16.41 -9.71 -16.09
N CYS A 759 -16.46 -8.40 -15.85
CA CYS A 759 -17.65 -7.76 -15.31
C CYS A 759 -18.69 -7.56 -16.43
N ARG A 760 -19.84 -8.22 -16.32
CA ARG A 760 -20.89 -8.19 -17.33
C ARG A 760 -22.15 -7.49 -16.84
N THR A 761 -22.83 -6.86 -17.79
CA THR A 761 -24.12 -6.20 -17.58
C THR A 761 -25.24 -7.13 -18.04
N TYR A 762 -26.11 -7.52 -17.10
CA TYR A 762 -27.28 -8.34 -17.32
C TYR A 762 -28.54 -7.48 -17.22
N SER A 763 -29.45 -7.60 -18.17
CA SER A 763 -30.74 -6.91 -18.16
C SER A 763 -31.86 -7.94 -17.96
N VAL A 764 -32.48 -7.92 -16.79
CA VAL A 764 -33.57 -8.82 -16.42
C VAL A 764 -34.89 -8.17 -16.82
N ASP A 765 -35.48 -8.66 -17.91
CA ASP A 765 -36.78 -8.22 -18.41
C ASP A 765 -37.93 -8.84 -17.59
N LEU A 766 -38.71 -7.97 -16.97
CA LEU A 766 -39.85 -8.27 -16.11
C LEU A 766 -41.20 -7.96 -16.78
N SER A 767 -41.21 -7.44 -18.02
CA SER A 767 -42.43 -7.13 -18.77
C SER A 767 -43.36 -8.35 -18.94
N ALA A 768 -42.76 -9.55 -19.03
CA ALA A 768 -43.48 -10.81 -19.14
C ALA A 768 -43.94 -11.41 -17.80
N VAL A 769 -43.64 -10.78 -16.65
CA VAL A 769 -44.03 -11.26 -15.32
C VAL A 769 -45.32 -10.56 -14.90
N PRO A 770 -46.51 -11.23 -14.95
CA PRO A 770 -47.80 -10.53 -14.77
C PRO A 770 -48.00 -9.90 -13.38
N ALA A 771 -47.24 -10.37 -12.39
CA ALA A 771 -47.26 -9.85 -11.03
C ALA A 771 -46.37 -8.59 -10.86
N TRP A 772 -45.56 -8.22 -11.85
CA TRP A 772 -44.71 -7.03 -11.83
C TRP A 772 -45.53 -5.77 -12.08
N LYS A 773 -46.18 -5.28 -11.03
CA LYS A 773 -47.07 -4.11 -11.06
C LYS A 773 -47.23 -3.50 -9.68
N GLY A 774 -47.64 -2.24 -9.62
CA GLY A 774 -47.87 -1.52 -8.38
C GLY A 774 -46.56 -1.10 -7.70
N ARG A 775 -46.62 -0.84 -6.41
CA ARG A 775 -45.46 -0.31 -5.66
C ARG A 775 -44.55 -1.43 -5.18
N LEU A 776 -43.32 -1.42 -5.68
CA LEU A 776 -42.26 -2.33 -5.28
C LEU A 776 -41.91 -2.13 -3.82
N LYS A 777 -41.90 -3.21 -3.05
CA LYS A 777 -41.45 -3.21 -1.67
C LYS A 777 -39.97 -3.56 -1.57
N GLN A 778 -39.55 -4.67 -2.17
CA GLN A 778 -38.17 -5.15 -2.04
C GLN A 778 -37.80 -6.08 -3.22
N LEU A 779 -36.53 -6.07 -3.61
CA LEU A 779 -35.93 -7.01 -4.54
C LEU A 779 -35.13 -8.09 -3.80
N ARG A 780 -35.09 -9.29 -4.37
CA ARG A 780 -34.24 -10.40 -3.93
C ARG A 780 -33.49 -10.97 -5.12
N LEU A 781 -32.17 -11.03 -5.06
CA LEU A 781 -31.32 -11.65 -6.08
C LEU A 781 -30.81 -13.00 -5.56
N ASP A 782 -31.40 -14.09 -6.05
CA ASP A 782 -30.96 -15.46 -5.77
C ASP A 782 -29.70 -15.77 -6.58
N LEU A 783 -28.57 -15.92 -5.89
CA LEU A 783 -27.29 -16.32 -6.48
C LEU A 783 -27.20 -17.84 -6.60
N ALA A 784 -27.63 -18.54 -5.54
CA ALA A 784 -27.83 -19.98 -5.55
C ALA A 784 -29.32 -20.30 -5.72
N THR A 785 -29.64 -21.23 -6.62
CA THR A 785 -31.02 -21.62 -6.94
C THR A 785 -31.34 -23.06 -6.52
N GLY A 786 -30.89 -23.45 -5.31
CA GLY A 786 -31.18 -24.76 -4.69
C GLY A 786 -30.06 -25.79 -4.76
N GLN A 787 -29.01 -25.56 -5.56
CA GLN A 787 -27.78 -26.37 -5.54
C GLN A 787 -26.70 -25.62 -4.76
N PRO A 788 -25.89 -26.31 -3.92
CA PRO A 788 -24.80 -25.66 -3.20
C PRO A 788 -23.84 -24.92 -4.14
N LEU A 789 -23.63 -23.64 -3.87
CA LEU A 789 -22.79 -22.75 -4.64
C LEU A 789 -21.54 -22.38 -3.82
N THR A 790 -20.40 -22.30 -4.49
CA THR A 790 -19.14 -21.78 -3.92
C THR A 790 -18.44 -20.91 -4.95
N GLY A 791 -17.90 -19.78 -4.51
CA GLY A 791 -17.20 -18.79 -5.34
C GLY A 791 -17.51 -17.36 -4.88
N THR A 792 -17.04 -16.38 -5.64
CA THR A 792 -17.27 -14.95 -5.33
C THR A 792 -18.09 -14.27 -6.42
N CYS A 793 -18.97 -13.36 -6.02
CA CYS A 793 -19.60 -12.37 -6.90
C CYS A 793 -19.11 -10.96 -6.53
N ARG A 794 -18.81 -10.12 -7.52
CA ARG A 794 -18.45 -8.71 -7.33
C ARG A 794 -19.45 -7.83 -8.08
N PHE A 795 -20.38 -7.21 -7.36
CA PHE A 795 -21.41 -6.36 -7.94
C PHE A 795 -20.90 -4.93 -8.08
N ASP A 796 -20.89 -4.45 -9.32
CA ASP A 796 -20.58 -3.07 -9.69
C ASP A 796 -21.81 -2.21 -9.41
N TYR A 797 -22.96 -2.56 -10.01
CA TYR A 797 -24.20 -1.84 -9.75
C TYR A 797 -25.48 -2.65 -9.98
N VAL A 798 -26.58 -2.17 -9.39
CA VAL A 798 -27.95 -2.62 -9.64
C VAL A 798 -28.83 -1.41 -9.92
N TRP A 799 -29.50 -1.38 -11.07
CA TRP A 799 -30.36 -0.26 -11.47
C TRP A 799 -31.76 -0.73 -11.85
N LEU A 800 -32.78 0.04 -11.46
CA LEU A 800 -34.12 -0.05 -12.04
C LEU A 800 -34.22 0.96 -13.18
N ARG A 801 -34.46 0.48 -14.40
CA ARG A 801 -34.52 1.33 -15.60
C ARG A 801 -35.96 1.56 -16.06
N ARG A 802 -36.19 2.72 -16.68
CA ARG A 802 -37.46 3.04 -17.35
C ARG A 802 -37.26 3.85 -18.64
N PRO A 803 -38.19 3.77 -19.60
CA PRO A 803 -38.18 4.64 -20.77
C PRO A 803 -38.30 6.12 -20.40
N SER A 804 -37.48 6.98 -21.01
CA SER A 804 -37.45 8.44 -20.82
C SER A 804 -38.78 9.14 -21.11
N SER A 805 -39.60 8.60 -22.02
CA SER A 805 -40.92 9.15 -22.37
C SER A 805 -41.91 9.18 -21.20
N GLN A 806 -41.67 8.40 -20.14
CA GLN A 806 -42.46 8.40 -18.90
C GLN A 806 -41.83 9.25 -17.77
N ALA A 807 -40.59 9.73 -17.92
CA ALA A 807 -39.91 10.56 -16.93
C ALA A 807 -40.38 12.04 -16.96
N ALA A 808 -40.74 12.53 -18.15
CA ALA A 808 -41.23 13.90 -18.35
C ALA A 808 -42.59 14.19 -17.66
N ASP A 809 -43.39 13.16 -17.35
CA ASP A 809 -44.70 13.34 -16.68
C ASP A 809 -44.56 13.56 -15.16
N LEU A 810 -43.39 13.30 -14.57
CA LEU A 810 -43.14 13.46 -13.13
C LEU A 810 -42.44 14.78 -12.78
N SER A 811 -41.59 15.33 -13.66
CA SER A 811 -41.04 16.68 -13.49
C SER A 811 -42.12 17.76 -13.62
N ALA A 812 -43.13 17.53 -14.49
CA ALA A 812 -44.32 18.38 -14.57
C ALA A 812 -45.19 18.31 -13.30
N ARG A 813 -45.24 17.16 -12.60
CA ARG A 813 -46.04 16.99 -11.37
C ARG A 813 -45.37 17.54 -10.11
N ARG A 814 -44.03 17.56 -10.03
CA ARG A 814 -43.32 18.22 -8.91
C ARG A 814 -43.48 19.74 -8.92
N LEU A 815 -43.60 20.37 -10.09
CA LEU A 815 -43.85 21.81 -10.21
C LEU A 815 -45.29 22.24 -9.83
N THR A 816 -46.21 21.29 -9.66
CA THR A 816 -47.61 21.57 -9.27
C THR A 816 -47.94 21.24 -7.81
N GLN A 817 -47.01 20.66 -7.03
CA GLN A 817 -47.21 20.38 -5.59
C GLN A 817 -46.58 21.40 -4.65
N ASP A 818 -45.79 22.36 -5.17
CA ASP A 818 -45.30 23.54 -4.41
C ASP A 818 -46.04 24.83 -4.82
N ARG A 819 -47.38 24.80 -4.82
CA ARG A 819 -48.23 26.00 -4.81
C ARG A 819 -49.35 25.90 -3.77
#